data_AF-A0A6I2NNV3-F1
#
_entry.id   AF-A0A6I2NNV3-F1
#
_cell.length_a   1.000
_cell.length_b   1.000
_cell.length_c   1.000
_cell.angle_alpha   90.00
_cell.angle_beta   90.00
_cell.angle_gamma   90.00
#
_symmetry.space_group_name_H-M   'P 1'
#
loop_
_entity.id
_entity.type
_entity.pdbx_description
1 polymer ?
#
loop_
_entity_poly.entity_id
_entity_poly.type
_entity_poly.pdbx_seq_one_letter_code
_entity_poly.pdbx_strand_id
1 'polypeptide(L)'
;MARLNKWERQHLKDLSALDKRIEQIYEAAVKEAARIGATISDFNPDRLFSFSDYPITRKRIEKLLSGLKSGLSAAIVNGINSAWSLSNNKNNELARRVFGDNVGKLSQAQYRRYFSTNDEAREAFIQRKTNGLKLSDRVWNYTNQFKEEIELGLDVSLRNGVSAEDMTKELRQYLKFPDKLFRRVKDEHGVLQLSKRAAAFHPGQGVYRSSFKNTRRLAATETNIAYRTADYTRWQDLDFVVGIEIKLSNNHTLNGVAFRDICDELKGLYPKTFKFTGWHPHCRCHAETVLKTEEEMAEDNRRIMAGEEPVQGSKNEVKDVPDNFKQWLADNEDRAKRMSSVPYFIRDNVKFIPERFIQNMGTLKGGQDAGLIENLKEAFLKLKDPNYITGKEVQNTIKTFAQNNPDLFLGGLTDVVITRAKGVSFFMANSRSYLNSTGAYNMAGNTIKIANREFKLVSGEIFNPLEEVKGALKAISTGIDMTFKQEYALESLWHEIRHAQAIGWKNLRNKTDLRSRSMETINQFCARHSYRDFVKSLGGKAVNTKEIIERGYGYGRFVSNFQNLLKHINVTQAEAHAHFKDIILKTPYEEIHEEIVKFVQAKSKYDLKTAKELVKNLRMSSSEFAETLRGIKGA
;
A
#
# COMPACT_ATOMS: atom_id res chain seq x y z
N MET A 1 -7.36 -35.80 -21.58
CA MET A 1 -6.66 -34.54 -21.22
C MET A 1 -5.90 -34.06 -22.44
N ALA A 2 -5.99 -32.77 -22.78
CA ALA A 2 -5.25 -32.20 -23.90
C ALA A 2 -3.73 -32.35 -23.67
N ARG A 3 -3.00 -32.74 -24.72
CA ARG A 3 -1.54 -32.92 -24.64
C ARG A 3 -0.87 -31.56 -24.52
N LEU A 4 -0.10 -31.34 -23.45
CA LEU A 4 0.69 -30.11 -23.27
C LEU A 4 1.57 -29.85 -24.51
N ASN A 5 1.57 -28.61 -24.99
CA ASN A 5 2.42 -28.21 -26.11
C ASN A 5 3.91 -28.36 -25.76
N LYS A 6 4.79 -28.33 -26.78
CA LYS A 6 6.23 -28.60 -26.58
C LYS A 6 6.90 -27.61 -25.62
N TRP A 7 6.47 -26.36 -25.61
CA TRP A 7 7.05 -25.29 -24.80
C TRP A 7 6.67 -25.44 -23.33
N GLU A 8 5.40 -25.72 -23.05
CA GLU A 8 4.94 -26.00 -21.68
C GLU A 8 5.60 -27.27 -21.11
N ARG A 9 5.79 -28.30 -21.93
CA ARG A 9 6.55 -29.50 -21.53
C ARG A 9 8.01 -29.17 -21.22
N GLN A 10 8.65 -28.31 -22.01
CA GLN A 10 10.03 -27.90 -21.75
C GLN A 10 10.13 -27.07 -20.46
N HIS A 11 9.22 -26.12 -20.25
CA HIS A 11 9.17 -25.32 -19.02
C HIS A 11 9.05 -26.21 -17.76
N LEU A 12 8.18 -27.23 -17.78
CA LEU A 12 8.07 -28.17 -16.66
C LEU A 12 9.35 -29.01 -16.44
N LYS A 13 10.07 -29.36 -17.51
CA LYS A 13 11.37 -30.04 -17.41
C LYS A 13 12.42 -29.11 -16.80
N ASP A 14 12.45 -27.84 -17.22
CA ASP A 14 13.40 -26.84 -16.71
C ASP A 14 13.14 -26.55 -15.22
N LEU A 15 11.88 -26.44 -14.80
CA LEU A 15 11.50 -26.36 -13.39
C LEU A 15 11.99 -27.59 -12.60
N SER A 16 11.88 -28.79 -13.17
CA SER A 16 12.37 -30.02 -12.53
C SER A 16 13.90 -30.06 -12.45
N ALA A 17 14.61 -29.51 -13.44
CA ALA A 17 16.06 -29.38 -13.43
C ALA A 17 16.53 -28.35 -12.38
N LEU A 18 15.85 -27.21 -12.27
CA LEU A 18 16.08 -26.21 -11.24
C LEU A 18 15.87 -26.80 -9.84
N ASP A 19 14.84 -27.62 -9.67
CA ASP A 19 14.55 -28.30 -8.42
C ASP A 19 15.71 -29.21 -7.97
N LYS A 20 16.23 -30.03 -8.90
CA LYS A 20 17.42 -30.86 -8.68
C LYS A 20 18.66 -30.02 -8.38
N ARG A 21 18.82 -28.87 -9.04
CA ARG A 21 19.95 -27.97 -8.77
C ARG A 21 19.91 -27.40 -7.35
N ILE A 22 18.72 -27.01 -6.88
CA ILE A 22 18.53 -26.55 -5.49
C ILE A 22 18.83 -27.69 -4.52
N GLU A 23 18.37 -28.91 -4.80
CA GLU A 23 18.70 -30.09 -3.99
C GLU A 23 20.22 -30.31 -3.87
N GLN A 24 20.96 -30.27 -4.98
CA GLN A 24 22.42 -30.38 -4.97
C GLN A 24 23.10 -29.30 -4.12
N ILE A 25 22.62 -28.05 -4.21
CA ILE A 25 23.15 -26.93 -3.43
C ILE A 25 22.95 -27.18 -1.93
N TYR A 26 21.76 -27.61 -1.53
CA TYR A 26 21.47 -27.95 -0.13
C TYR A 26 22.26 -29.19 0.35
N GLU A 27 22.38 -30.23 -0.47
CA GLU A 27 23.14 -31.42 -0.13
C GLU A 27 24.64 -31.14 0.08
N ALA A 28 25.20 -30.25 -0.74
CA ALA A 28 26.56 -29.76 -0.55
C ALA A 28 26.68 -28.97 0.76
N ALA A 29 25.72 -28.11 1.06
CA ALA A 29 25.72 -27.31 2.28
C ALA A 29 25.58 -28.18 3.54
N VAL A 30 24.72 -29.21 3.52
CA VAL A 30 24.57 -30.19 4.61
C VAL A 30 25.86 -30.97 4.84
N LYS A 31 26.51 -31.43 3.77
CA LYS A 31 27.77 -32.18 3.89
C LYS A 31 28.86 -31.34 4.56
N GLU A 32 28.95 -30.05 4.22
CA GLU A 32 29.90 -29.15 4.87
C GLU A 32 29.48 -28.81 6.31
N ALA A 33 28.20 -28.61 6.58
CA ALA A 33 27.70 -28.42 7.94
C ALA A 33 28.03 -29.60 8.86
N ALA A 34 27.83 -30.85 8.40
CA ALA A 34 28.17 -32.05 9.15
C ALA A 34 29.67 -32.15 9.43
N ARG A 35 30.52 -31.82 8.45
CA ARG A 35 31.98 -31.76 8.65
C ARG A 35 32.38 -30.71 9.67
N ILE A 36 31.73 -29.54 9.67
CA ILE A 36 31.97 -28.51 10.69
C ILE A 36 31.53 -29.03 12.06
N GLY A 37 30.34 -29.64 12.16
CA GLY A 37 29.85 -30.24 13.41
C GLY A 37 30.78 -31.30 13.98
N ALA A 38 31.35 -32.16 13.12
CA ALA A 38 32.30 -33.20 13.53
C ALA A 38 33.63 -32.66 14.08
N THR A 39 33.97 -31.38 13.84
CA THR A 39 35.17 -30.74 14.42
C THR A 39 34.93 -30.17 15.83
N ILE A 40 33.73 -30.31 16.37
CA ILE A 40 33.35 -29.78 17.68
C ILE A 40 33.63 -30.85 18.74
N SER A 41 34.68 -30.63 19.53
CA SER A 41 35.14 -31.57 20.56
C SER A 41 34.67 -31.22 21.97
N ASP A 42 34.25 -29.97 22.21
CA ASP A 42 33.85 -29.40 23.50
C ASP A 42 32.32 -29.17 23.59
N PHE A 43 31.55 -30.17 23.18
CA PHE A 43 30.09 -30.10 23.24
C PHE A 43 29.57 -30.16 24.69
N ASN A 44 28.79 -29.16 25.11
CA ASN A 44 28.12 -29.15 26.40
C ASN A 44 26.66 -29.64 26.27
N PRO A 45 26.31 -30.83 26.79
CA PRO A 45 24.96 -31.38 26.68
C PRO A 45 23.92 -30.60 27.51
N ASP A 46 24.31 -29.80 28.51
CA ASP A 46 23.37 -29.07 29.35
C ASP A 46 22.82 -27.80 28.69
N ARG A 47 23.41 -27.39 27.57
CA ARG A 47 23.00 -26.21 26.78
C ARG A 47 22.55 -26.63 25.38
N LEU A 48 21.78 -25.76 24.74
CA LEU A 48 21.39 -25.97 23.34
C LEU A 48 22.59 -25.68 22.45
N PHE A 49 22.87 -26.57 21.50
CA PHE A 49 23.91 -26.31 20.51
C PHE A 49 23.61 -25.03 19.72
N SER A 50 24.59 -24.14 19.61
CA SER A 50 24.55 -22.97 18.73
C SER A 50 25.93 -22.73 18.12
N PHE A 51 25.99 -22.40 16.83
CA PHE A 51 27.27 -22.04 16.21
C PHE A 51 27.88 -20.76 16.78
N SER A 52 27.09 -19.93 17.47
CA SER A 52 27.59 -18.73 18.16
C SER A 52 28.59 -19.05 19.25
N ASP A 53 28.50 -20.23 19.84
CA ASP A 53 29.23 -20.61 21.04
C ASP A 53 30.64 -21.11 20.70
N TYR A 54 30.93 -21.27 19.42
CA TYR A 54 32.17 -21.81 18.88
C TYR A 54 32.83 -20.80 17.91
N PRO A 55 33.63 -19.85 18.41
CA PRO A 55 34.19 -18.76 17.60
C PRO A 55 35.02 -19.22 16.38
N ILE A 56 35.70 -20.37 16.49
CA ILE A 56 36.53 -20.94 15.42
C ILE A 56 35.65 -21.49 14.28
N THR A 57 34.53 -22.14 14.60
CA THR A 57 33.62 -22.71 13.60
C THR A 57 32.67 -21.66 13.02
N ARG A 58 32.43 -20.56 13.74
CA ARG A 58 31.60 -19.42 13.31
C ARG A 58 31.96 -18.90 11.92
N LYS A 59 33.24 -18.61 11.65
CA LYS A 59 33.68 -18.11 10.32
C LYS A 59 33.41 -19.11 9.20
N ARG A 60 33.57 -20.42 9.46
CA ARG A 60 33.28 -21.48 8.48
C ARG A 60 31.79 -21.56 8.18
N ILE A 61 30.94 -21.39 9.19
CA ILE A 61 29.47 -21.36 9.03
C ILE A 61 29.01 -20.10 8.31
N GLU A 62 29.54 -18.93 8.64
CA GLU A 62 29.21 -17.68 7.92
C GLU A 62 29.57 -17.81 6.42
N LYS A 63 30.73 -18.40 6.11
CA LYS A 63 31.13 -18.70 4.73
C LYS A 63 30.19 -19.71 4.06
N LEU A 64 29.80 -20.78 4.76
CA LEU A 64 28.83 -21.77 4.29
C LEU A 64 27.49 -21.13 3.94
N LEU A 65 26.94 -20.32 4.85
CA LEU A 65 25.65 -19.64 4.67
C LEU A 65 25.72 -18.62 3.53
N SER A 66 26.81 -17.86 3.42
CA SER A 66 27.03 -16.94 2.30
C SER A 66 27.11 -17.67 0.95
N GLY A 67 27.81 -18.81 0.91
CA GLY A 67 27.89 -19.68 -0.26
C GLY A 67 26.54 -20.27 -0.64
N LEU A 68 25.75 -20.72 0.35
CA LEU A 68 24.39 -21.21 0.15
C LEU A 68 23.50 -20.11 -0.45
N LYS A 69 23.47 -18.92 0.17
CA LYS A 69 22.70 -17.76 -0.32
C LYS A 69 23.06 -17.44 -1.78
N SER A 70 24.35 -17.37 -2.08
CA SER A 70 24.84 -16.99 -3.41
C SER A 70 24.48 -18.06 -4.46
N GLY A 71 24.70 -19.33 -4.14
CA GLY A 71 24.35 -20.45 -5.01
C GLY A 71 22.85 -20.54 -5.29
N LEU A 72 22.02 -20.40 -4.26
CA LEU A 72 20.55 -20.38 -4.41
C LEU A 72 20.08 -19.18 -5.22
N SER A 73 20.60 -17.99 -4.95
CA SER A 73 20.24 -16.78 -5.70
C SER A 73 20.59 -16.92 -7.18
N ALA A 74 21.80 -17.39 -7.49
CA ALA A 74 22.23 -17.64 -8.87
C ALA A 74 21.37 -18.69 -9.57
N ALA A 75 21.06 -19.81 -8.90
CA ALA A 75 20.21 -20.85 -9.48
C ALA A 75 18.81 -20.33 -9.84
N ILE A 76 18.19 -19.54 -8.94
CA ILE A 76 16.85 -18.98 -9.17
C ILE A 76 16.88 -17.94 -10.29
N VAL A 77 17.86 -17.02 -10.29
CA VAL A 77 18.00 -16.01 -11.35
C VAL A 77 18.24 -16.65 -12.71
N ASN A 78 19.10 -17.67 -12.79
CA ASN A 78 19.32 -18.43 -14.03
C ASN A 78 18.05 -19.16 -14.50
N GLY A 79 17.26 -19.69 -13.57
CA GLY A 79 15.95 -20.26 -13.86
C GLY A 79 14.99 -19.24 -14.47
N ILE A 80 14.89 -18.04 -13.87
CA ILE A 80 14.11 -16.91 -14.37
C ILE A 80 14.55 -16.53 -15.79
N ASN A 81 15.85 -16.37 -16.01
CA ASN A 81 16.40 -16.00 -17.33
C ASN A 81 16.08 -17.06 -18.39
N SER A 82 16.25 -18.34 -18.05
CA SER A 82 15.96 -19.45 -18.96
C SER A 82 14.48 -19.52 -19.31
N ALA A 83 13.59 -19.34 -18.32
CA ALA A 83 12.15 -19.30 -18.53
C ALA A 83 11.73 -18.12 -19.43
N TRP A 84 12.33 -16.94 -19.23
CA TRP A 84 12.06 -15.78 -20.06
C TRP A 84 12.47 -16.01 -21.53
N SER A 85 13.68 -16.54 -21.73
CA SER A 85 14.17 -16.92 -23.07
C SER A 85 13.30 -17.99 -23.73
N LEU A 86 12.82 -18.99 -22.97
CA LEU A 86 11.93 -20.03 -23.47
C LEU A 86 10.59 -19.46 -23.94
N SER A 87 10.01 -18.53 -23.18
CA SER A 87 8.79 -17.82 -23.58
C SER A 87 9.03 -16.94 -24.82
N ASN A 88 10.15 -16.23 -24.90
CA ASN A 88 10.50 -15.45 -26.09
C ASN A 88 10.61 -16.34 -27.33
N ASN A 89 11.26 -17.50 -27.21
CA ASN A 89 11.37 -18.46 -28.31
C ASN A 89 10.01 -19.03 -28.73
N LYS A 90 9.13 -19.35 -27.76
CA LYS A 90 7.74 -19.76 -28.00
C LYS A 90 6.98 -18.71 -28.82
N ASN A 91 7.06 -17.45 -28.42
CA ASN A 91 6.34 -16.37 -29.10
C ASN A 91 6.97 -15.98 -30.45
N ASN A 92 8.29 -16.12 -30.60
CA ASN A 92 8.96 -15.96 -31.89
C ASN A 92 8.55 -17.04 -32.88
N GLU A 93 8.38 -18.29 -32.43
CA GLU A 93 7.82 -19.34 -33.28
C GLU A 93 6.39 -19.03 -33.69
N LEU A 94 5.55 -18.54 -32.76
CA LEU A 94 4.18 -18.14 -33.08
C LEU A 94 4.15 -17.02 -34.12
N ALA A 95 4.92 -15.95 -33.93
CA ALA A 95 5.00 -14.84 -34.88
C ALA A 95 5.47 -15.31 -36.27
N ARG A 96 6.49 -16.19 -36.34
CA ARG A 96 6.94 -16.77 -37.61
C ARG A 96 5.84 -17.57 -38.32
N ARG A 97 5.00 -18.28 -37.58
CA ARG A 97 3.87 -19.02 -38.17
C ARG A 97 2.83 -18.08 -38.74
N VAL A 98 2.55 -16.96 -38.06
CA VAL A 98 1.55 -15.98 -38.53
C VAL A 98 2.05 -15.21 -39.75
N PHE A 99 3.30 -14.74 -39.75
CA PHE A 99 3.85 -13.97 -40.86
C PHE A 99 4.34 -14.83 -42.03
N GLY A 100 4.70 -16.10 -41.81
CA GLY A 100 5.22 -16.99 -42.82
C GLY A 100 6.41 -16.38 -43.57
N ASP A 101 6.36 -16.40 -44.91
CA ASP A 101 7.41 -15.86 -45.78
C ASP A 101 7.55 -14.33 -45.70
N ASN A 102 6.60 -13.64 -45.07
CA ASN A 102 6.65 -12.19 -44.90
C ASN A 102 7.58 -11.73 -43.78
N VAL A 103 8.11 -12.63 -42.94
CA VAL A 103 9.03 -12.26 -41.84
C VAL A 103 10.23 -11.44 -42.35
N GLY A 104 10.82 -11.81 -43.49
CA GLY A 104 11.95 -11.10 -44.09
C GLY A 104 11.59 -9.74 -44.72
N LYS A 105 10.30 -9.43 -44.84
CA LYS A 105 9.77 -8.20 -45.43
C LYS A 105 9.30 -7.19 -44.39
N LEU A 106 9.28 -7.57 -43.11
CA LEU A 106 8.92 -6.66 -42.03
C LEU A 106 9.93 -5.52 -41.95
N SER A 107 9.43 -4.29 -41.76
CA SER A 107 10.29 -3.17 -41.41
C SER A 107 10.99 -3.42 -40.07
N GLN A 108 12.08 -2.72 -39.80
CA GLN A 108 12.78 -2.82 -38.51
C GLN A 108 11.87 -2.51 -37.31
N ALA A 109 10.94 -1.55 -37.45
CA ALA A 109 9.98 -1.23 -36.41
C ALA A 109 8.99 -2.37 -36.15
N GLN A 110 8.43 -2.95 -37.23
CA GLN A 110 7.52 -4.09 -37.14
C GLN A 110 8.23 -5.34 -36.58
N TYR A 111 9.45 -5.63 -37.05
CA TYR A 111 10.25 -6.73 -36.55
C TYR A 111 10.51 -6.58 -35.04
N ARG A 112 10.89 -5.39 -34.57
CA ARG A 112 11.05 -5.12 -33.14
C ARG A 112 9.75 -5.35 -32.36
N ARG A 113 8.60 -4.84 -32.84
CA ARG A 113 7.29 -5.07 -32.19
C ARG A 113 6.98 -6.56 -32.04
N TYR A 114 7.10 -7.34 -33.13
CA TYR A 114 6.70 -8.75 -33.12
C TYR A 114 7.76 -9.72 -32.59
N PHE A 115 9.04 -9.34 -32.50
CA PHE A 115 10.15 -10.22 -32.08
C PHE A 115 10.99 -9.72 -30.88
N SER A 116 10.58 -8.63 -30.21
CA SER A 116 11.24 -8.13 -28.99
C SER A 116 11.34 -9.20 -27.90
N THR A 117 12.46 -9.22 -27.20
CA THR A 117 12.74 -10.08 -26.03
C THR A 117 12.27 -9.47 -24.72
N ASN A 118 11.94 -8.17 -24.71
CA ASN A 118 11.51 -7.40 -23.54
C ASN A 118 12.48 -7.53 -22.35
N ASP A 119 13.78 -7.42 -22.59
CA ASP A 119 14.83 -7.60 -21.58
C ASP A 119 14.71 -6.60 -20.42
N GLU A 120 14.31 -5.36 -20.66
CA GLU A 120 14.04 -4.37 -19.61
C GLU A 120 12.96 -4.84 -18.63
N ALA A 121 11.90 -5.47 -19.14
CA ALA A 121 10.85 -6.03 -18.30
C ALA A 121 11.35 -7.23 -17.48
N ARG A 122 12.31 -8.01 -18.00
CA ARG A 122 12.98 -9.10 -17.26
C ARG A 122 13.82 -8.54 -16.12
N GLU A 123 14.63 -7.52 -16.38
CA GLU A 123 15.46 -6.89 -15.34
C GLU A 123 14.59 -6.25 -14.25
N ALA A 124 13.54 -5.53 -14.65
CA ALA A 124 12.55 -4.99 -13.71
C ALA A 124 11.90 -6.11 -12.87
N PHE A 125 11.59 -7.26 -13.49
CA PHE A 125 11.06 -8.42 -12.78
C PHE A 125 12.05 -8.94 -11.73
N ILE A 126 13.33 -9.08 -12.05
CA ILE A 126 14.36 -9.58 -11.11
C ILE A 126 14.56 -8.61 -9.94
N GLN A 127 14.56 -7.31 -10.22
CA GLN A 127 14.82 -6.27 -9.22
C GLN A 127 13.62 -5.94 -8.33
N ARG A 128 12.41 -6.41 -8.69
CA ARG A 128 11.17 -6.06 -7.98
C ARG A 128 11.20 -6.51 -6.51
N LYS A 129 10.53 -5.71 -5.68
CA LYS A 129 10.26 -6.05 -4.28
C LYS A 129 8.91 -6.74 -4.16
N THR A 130 8.86 -7.83 -3.40
CA THR A 130 7.60 -8.48 -3.01
C THR A 130 7.44 -8.32 -1.50
N ASN A 131 6.38 -7.66 -1.06
CA ASN A 131 6.18 -7.28 0.34
C ASN A 131 7.40 -6.54 0.94
N GLY A 132 7.99 -5.62 0.16
CA GLY A 132 9.16 -4.83 0.57
C GLY A 132 10.51 -5.53 0.45
N LEU A 133 10.55 -6.84 0.16
CA LEU A 133 11.78 -7.65 0.11
C LEU A 133 12.22 -7.94 -1.33
N LYS A 134 13.51 -7.80 -1.63
CA LYS A 134 14.11 -8.26 -2.89
C LYS A 134 14.21 -9.79 -2.91
N LEU A 135 14.52 -10.39 -4.07
CA LEU A 135 14.76 -11.84 -4.18
C LEU A 135 15.88 -12.31 -3.23
N SER A 136 17.00 -11.56 -3.17
CA SER A 136 18.14 -11.86 -2.30
C SER A 136 17.77 -11.90 -0.82
N ASP A 137 16.87 -11.02 -0.39
CA ASP A 137 16.44 -10.92 1.02
C ASP A 137 15.57 -12.12 1.39
N ARG A 138 14.68 -12.53 0.47
CA ARG A 138 13.84 -13.72 0.64
C ARG A 138 14.67 -15.01 0.69
N VAL A 139 15.69 -15.13 -0.17
CA VAL A 139 16.64 -16.25 -0.13
C VAL A 139 17.47 -16.23 1.17
N TRP A 140 17.85 -15.04 1.64
CA TRP A 140 18.57 -14.89 2.91
C TRP A 140 17.75 -15.38 4.11
N ASN A 141 16.46 -15.08 4.15
CA ASN A 141 15.58 -15.57 5.21
C ASN A 141 15.59 -17.11 5.29
N TYR A 142 15.57 -17.81 4.15
CA TYR A 142 15.65 -19.28 4.13
C TYR A 142 17.05 -19.80 4.46
N THR A 143 18.09 -19.02 4.19
CA THR A 143 19.46 -19.34 4.62
C THR A 143 19.59 -19.27 6.15
N ASN A 144 18.97 -18.28 6.79
CA ASN A 144 18.91 -18.20 8.25
C ASN A 144 18.08 -19.34 8.85
N GLN A 145 16.93 -19.65 8.24
CA GLN A 145 16.13 -20.81 8.64
C GLN A 145 16.95 -22.12 8.54
N PHE A 146 17.72 -22.29 7.46
CA PHE A 146 18.62 -23.43 7.30
C PHE A 146 19.66 -23.52 8.43
N LYS A 147 20.24 -22.39 8.85
CA LYS A 147 21.17 -22.37 9.99
C LYS A 147 20.52 -22.95 11.25
N GLU A 148 19.31 -22.52 11.58
CA GLU A 148 18.57 -23.00 12.75
C GLU A 148 18.24 -24.50 12.67
N GLU A 149 17.85 -24.97 11.47
CA GLU A 149 17.58 -26.40 11.19
C GLU A 149 18.84 -27.25 11.36
N ILE A 150 19.99 -26.77 10.91
CA ILE A 150 21.27 -27.45 11.08
C ILE A 150 21.71 -27.45 12.54
N GLU A 151 21.62 -26.32 13.25
CA GLU A 151 21.95 -26.28 14.68
C GLU A 151 21.11 -27.27 15.48
N LEU A 152 19.82 -27.41 15.14
CA LEU A 152 18.94 -28.42 15.74
C LEU A 152 19.36 -29.86 15.38
N GLY A 153 19.67 -30.14 14.12
CA GLY A 153 20.09 -31.47 13.70
C GLY A 153 21.46 -31.89 14.27
N LEU A 154 22.38 -30.94 14.43
CA LEU A 154 23.67 -31.15 15.08
C LEU A 154 23.52 -31.36 16.58
N ASP A 155 22.66 -30.61 17.27
CA ASP A 155 22.35 -30.83 18.70
C ASP A 155 21.95 -32.28 18.96
N VAL A 156 21.05 -32.83 18.13
CA VAL A 156 20.60 -34.23 18.23
C VAL A 156 21.74 -35.20 17.93
N SER A 157 22.51 -34.93 16.87
CA SER A 157 23.59 -35.82 16.41
C SER A 157 24.74 -35.91 17.43
N LEU A 158 25.17 -34.76 17.98
CA LEU A 158 26.26 -34.68 18.96
C LEU A 158 25.89 -35.36 20.28
N ARG A 159 24.65 -35.21 20.76
CA ARG A 159 24.14 -35.91 21.95
C ARG A 159 24.14 -37.43 21.79
N ASN A 160 23.88 -37.92 20.58
CA ASN A 160 23.82 -39.34 20.26
C ASN A 160 25.19 -39.93 19.88
N GLY A 161 26.26 -39.12 19.83
CA GLY A 161 27.62 -39.58 19.52
C GLY A 161 27.76 -40.19 18.11
N VAL A 162 26.96 -39.74 17.14
CA VAL A 162 26.97 -40.33 15.78
C VAL A 162 28.17 -39.85 14.95
N SER A 163 28.60 -40.68 13.99
CA SER A 163 29.68 -40.34 13.07
C SER A 163 29.31 -39.14 12.14
N ALA A 164 30.31 -38.50 11.53
CA ALA A 164 30.09 -37.42 10.56
C ALA A 164 29.28 -37.88 9.32
N GLU A 165 29.41 -39.16 8.94
CA GLU A 165 28.69 -39.76 7.83
C GLU A 165 27.21 -39.96 8.19
N ASP A 166 26.93 -40.47 9.38
CA ASP A 166 25.58 -40.63 9.90
C ASP A 166 24.90 -39.28 10.11
N MET A 167 25.62 -38.30 10.66
CA MET A 167 25.17 -36.92 10.80
C MET A 167 24.77 -36.32 9.44
N THR A 168 25.55 -36.54 8.39
CA THR A 168 25.20 -36.10 7.03
C THR A 168 23.92 -36.77 6.54
N LYS A 169 23.78 -38.08 6.75
CA LYS A 169 22.59 -38.85 6.36
C LYS A 169 21.34 -38.36 7.09
N GLU A 170 21.45 -38.10 8.39
CA GLU A 170 20.35 -37.57 9.21
C GLU A 170 19.95 -36.15 8.79
N LEU A 171 20.90 -35.23 8.67
CA LEU A 171 20.64 -33.85 8.24
C LEU A 171 19.98 -33.78 6.85
N ARG A 172 20.38 -34.63 5.90
CA ARG A 172 19.72 -34.75 4.59
C ARG A 172 18.27 -35.21 4.72
N GLN A 173 18.01 -36.19 5.58
CA GLN A 173 16.65 -36.66 5.82
C GLN A 173 15.78 -35.56 6.45
N TYR A 174 16.34 -34.75 7.34
CA TYR A 174 15.61 -33.65 7.99
C TYR A 174 15.22 -32.54 7.01
N LEU A 175 16.07 -32.20 6.02
CA LEU A 175 15.68 -31.25 4.98
C LEU A 175 14.49 -31.73 4.14
N LYS A 176 14.45 -33.03 3.79
CA LYS A 176 13.38 -33.62 2.99
C LYS A 176 12.11 -33.89 3.82
N PHE A 177 12.29 -34.33 5.05
CA PHE A 177 11.25 -34.72 6.00
C PHE A 177 11.42 -33.97 7.32
N PRO A 178 11.07 -32.67 7.36
CA PRO A 178 11.31 -31.84 8.54
C PRO A 178 10.71 -32.45 9.81
N ASP A 179 9.52 -33.06 9.75
CA ASP A 179 8.86 -33.64 10.93
C ASP A 179 9.66 -34.76 11.62
N LYS A 180 10.63 -35.39 10.93
CA LYS A 180 11.53 -36.38 11.53
C LYS A 180 12.54 -35.75 12.50
N LEU A 181 12.90 -34.49 12.29
CA LEU A 181 13.81 -33.74 13.15
C LEU A 181 13.15 -33.40 14.50
N PHE A 182 11.83 -33.29 14.53
CA PHE A 182 11.05 -32.84 15.68
C PHE A 182 10.51 -33.99 16.55
N ARG A 183 10.96 -35.26 16.37
CA ARG A 183 10.39 -36.42 17.09
C ARG A 183 11.43 -37.48 17.45
N ARG A 184 12.54 -37.12 18.13
CA ARG A 184 13.66 -38.06 18.31
C ARG A 184 14.44 -38.07 19.63
N VAL A 185 14.16 -37.22 20.62
CA VAL A 185 14.90 -37.30 21.89
C VAL A 185 14.30 -38.40 22.75
N LYS A 186 15.03 -39.49 23.02
CA LYS A 186 14.58 -40.49 23.99
C LYS A 186 14.71 -39.93 25.40
N ASP A 187 13.64 -39.97 26.18
CA ASP A 187 13.71 -39.71 27.63
C ASP A 187 14.30 -40.91 28.39
N GLU A 188 14.43 -40.78 29.70
CA GLU A 188 14.96 -41.80 30.62
C GLU A 188 14.20 -43.15 30.56
N HIS A 189 13.01 -43.15 29.94
CA HIS A 189 12.15 -44.32 29.76
C HIS A 189 12.10 -44.80 28.29
N GLY A 190 12.92 -44.23 27.40
CA GLY A 190 13.03 -44.62 26.00
C GLY A 190 11.92 -44.06 25.09
N VAL A 191 11.09 -43.14 25.57
CA VAL A 191 9.98 -42.52 24.80
C VAL A 191 10.48 -41.30 24.02
N LEU A 192 10.02 -41.14 22.78
CA LEU A 192 10.45 -40.05 21.88
C LEU A 192 9.75 -38.73 22.24
N GLN A 193 10.52 -37.75 22.69
CA GLN A 193 10.12 -36.38 22.97
C GLN A 193 10.67 -35.39 21.93
N LEU A 194 10.04 -34.21 21.85
CA LEU A 194 10.58 -33.04 21.17
C LEU A 194 11.85 -32.57 21.90
N SER A 195 12.94 -32.27 21.19
CA SER A 195 14.06 -31.57 21.81
C SER A 195 13.62 -30.17 22.28
N LYS A 196 14.28 -29.62 23.31
CA LYS A 196 14.01 -28.25 23.80
C LYS A 196 14.02 -27.21 22.67
N ARG A 197 14.90 -27.38 21.67
CA ARG A 197 14.99 -26.52 20.49
C ARG A 197 13.93 -26.81 19.42
N ALA A 198 13.56 -28.08 19.24
CA ALA A 198 12.44 -28.48 18.37
C ALA A 198 11.10 -27.93 18.87
N ALA A 199 10.90 -27.88 20.20
CA ALA A 199 9.75 -27.24 20.83
C ALA A 199 9.77 -25.71 20.69
N ALA A 200 10.94 -25.07 20.61
CA ALA A 200 11.05 -23.62 20.40
C ALA A 200 10.87 -23.19 18.94
N PHE A 201 11.09 -24.10 17.98
CA PHE A 201 11.11 -23.78 16.55
C PHE A 201 9.70 -23.66 15.93
N HIS A 202 9.28 -22.43 15.66
CA HIS A 202 7.98 -22.10 15.06
C HIS A 202 8.12 -21.17 13.86
N PRO A 203 8.17 -21.69 12.61
CA PRO A 203 8.36 -20.87 11.40
C PRO A 203 7.13 -20.00 11.04
N GLY A 204 6.04 -20.09 11.81
CA GLY A 204 4.79 -19.39 11.56
C GLY A 204 3.80 -20.17 10.67
N GLN A 205 2.57 -19.68 10.59
CA GLN A 205 1.51 -20.31 9.79
C GLN A 205 1.77 -20.16 8.29
N GLY A 206 1.61 -21.25 7.51
CA GLY A 206 1.74 -21.26 6.06
C GLY A 206 3.17 -21.29 5.51
N VAL A 207 4.17 -21.40 6.39
CA VAL A 207 5.60 -21.54 6.07
C VAL A 207 6.05 -22.97 6.39
N TYR A 208 6.81 -23.60 5.49
CA TYR A 208 7.34 -24.94 5.79
C TYR A 208 8.39 -24.85 6.88
N ARG A 209 8.44 -25.86 7.76
CA ARG A 209 9.54 -26.08 8.71
C ARG A 209 10.89 -26.37 8.06
N SER A 210 10.92 -26.62 6.75
CA SER A 210 12.12 -26.91 5.98
C SER A 210 12.43 -25.74 5.04
N SER A 211 13.60 -25.15 5.25
CA SER A 211 14.21 -24.11 4.42
C SER A 211 14.33 -24.59 2.98
N PHE A 212 14.69 -25.86 2.77
CA PHE A 212 14.73 -26.50 1.45
C PHE A 212 13.36 -26.47 0.75
N LYS A 213 12.28 -26.89 1.43
CA LYS A 213 10.91 -26.85 0.86
C LYS A 213 10.46 -25.43 0.54
N ASN A 214 10.77 -24.47 1.41
CA ASN A 214 10.47 -23.05 1.17
C ASN A 214 11.24 -22.50 -0.04
N THR A 215 12.53 -22.81 -0.16
CA THR A 215 13.36 -22.39 -1.30
C THR A 215 12.87 -23.00 -2.61
N ARG A 216 12.53 -24.29 -2.64
CA ARG A 216 11.91 -24.94 -3.81
C ARG A 216 10.62 -24.25 -4.22
N ARG A 217 9.78 -23.88 -3.24
CA ARG A 217 8.55 -23.11 -3.47
C ARG A 217 8.80 -21.74 -4.05
N LEU A 218 9.75 -21.00 -3.50
CA LEU A 218 10.13 -19.70 -4.03
C LEU A 218 10.63 -19.85 -5.47
N ALA A 219 11.59 -20.75 -5.72
CA ALA A 219 12.22 -20.94 -7.02
C ALA A 219 11.22 -21.31 -8.12
N ALA A 220 10.38 -22.32 -7.87
CA ALA A 220 9.38 -22.75 -8.85
C ALA A 220 8.32 -21.67 -9.10
N THR A 221 7.88 -20.97 -8.04
CA THR A 221 6.89 -19.90 -8.17
C THR A 221 7.46 -18.72 -8.95
N GLU A 222 8.64 -18.22 -8.58
CA GLU A 222 9.28 -17.09 -9.27
C GLU A 222 9.60 -17.39 -10.73
N THR A 223 10.10 -18.59 -11.03
CA THR A 223 10.40 -19.03 -12.40
C THR A 223 9.13 -19.18 -13.24
N ASN A 224 8.05 -19.71 -12.66
CA ASN A 224 6.77 -19.80 -13.36
C ASN A 224 6.17 -18.42 -13.63
N ILE A 225 6.17 -17.53 -12.62
CA ILE A 225 5.69 -16.16 -12.80
C ILE A 225 6.52 -15.45 -13.87
N ALA A 226 7.84 -15.67 -13.92
CA ALA A 226 8.70 -15.12 -14.98
C ALA A 226 8.27 -15.58 -16.37
N TYR A 227 8.12 -16.90 -16.57
CA TYR A 227 7.65 -17.47 -17.84
C TYR A 227 6.33 -16.86 -18.29
N ARG A 228 5.35 -16.79 -17.38
CA ARG A 228 4.01 -16.27 -17.67
C ARG A 228 3.99 -14.75 -17.87
N THR A 229 4.86 -14.02 -17.17
CA THR A 229 5.01 -12.58 -17.35
C THR A 229 5.62 -12.28 -18.71
N ALA A 230 6.63 -13.04 -19.14
CA ALA A 230 7.20 -12.91 -20.48
C ALA A 230 6.15 -13.15 -21.57
N ASP A 231 5.34 -14.21 -21.42
CA ASP A 231 4.20 -14.49 -22.31
C ASP A 231 3.23 -13.31 -22.34
N TYR A 232 2.76 -12.85 -21.18
CA TYR A 232 1.85 -11.72 -21.06
C TYR A 232 2.37 -10.45 -21.76
N THR A 233 3.64 -10.08 -21.51
CA THR A 233 4.25 -8.89 -22.10
C THR A 233 4.32 -9.03 -23.62
N ARG A 234 4.77 -10.19 -24.14
CA ARG A 234 4.80 -10.45 -25.59
C ARG A 234 3.41 -10.31 -26.20
N TRP A 235 2.39 -10.92 -25.59
CA TRP A 235 1.03 -10.93 -26.13
C TRP A 235 0.34 -9.58 -26.19
N GLN A 236 0.82 -8.56 -25.48
CA GLN A 236 0.27 -7.20 -25.62
C GLN A 236 0.61 -6.60 -26.99
N ASP A 237 1.81 -6.89 -27.50
CA ASP A 237 2.32 -6.35 -28.77
C ASP A 237 1.88 -7.16 -30.00
N LEU A 238 1.36 -8.38 -29.79
CA LEU A 238 0.89 -9.27 -30.86
C LEU A 238 -0.59 -8.99 -31.18
N ASP A 239 -0.85 -8.30 -32.29
CA ASP A 239 -2.22 -7.92 -32.71
C ASP A 239 -3.11 -9.11 -33.05
N PHE A 240 -2.49 -10.20 -33.55
CA PHE A 240 -3.17 -11.44 -33.87
C PHE A 240 -3.56 -12.25 -32.62
N VAL A 241 -3.14 -11.85 -31.41
CA VAL A 241 -3.60 -12.42 -30.13
C VAL A 241 -4.75 -11.55 -29.61
N VAL A 242 -5.91 -12.16 -29.41
CA VAL A 242 -7.18 -11.48 -29.04
C VAL A 242 -7.82 -12.01 -27.74
N GLY A 243 -7.12 -12.92 -27.06
CA GLY A 243 -7.54 -13.47 -25.78
C GLY A 243 -6.54 -14.51 -25.27
N ILE A 244 -6.80 -15.05 -24.08
CA ILE A 244 -6.07 -16.19 -23.54
C ILE A 244 -7.06 -17.23 -23.00
N GLU A 245 -6.72 -18.51 -23.14
CA GLU A 245 -7.44 -19.61 -22.51
C GLU A 245 -6.58 -20.20 -21.39
N ILE A 246 -7.04 -20.08 -20.15
CA ILE A 246 -6.37 -20.63 -18.97
C ILE A 246 -6.77 -22.09 -18.82
N LYS A 247 -5.79 -22.98 -18.94
CA LYS A 247 -5.95 -24.44 -18.90
C LYS A 247 -5.29 -25.05 -17.67
N LEU A 248 -5.95 -26.08 -17.14
CA LEU A 248 -5.42 -26.90 -16.08
C LEU A 248 -4.17 -27.64 -16.54
N SER A 249 -3.24 -27.81 -15.61
CA SER A 249 -2.14 -28.76 -15.79
C SER A 249 -2.59 -30.19 -15.51
N ASN A 250 -1.83 -31.18 -15.95
CA ASN A 250 -2.06 -32.58 -15.57
C ASN A 250 -1.84 -32.84 -14.05
N ASN A 251 -1.45 -31.83 -13.28
CA ASN A 251 -1.14 -31.91 -11.86
C ASN A 251 -2.34 -31.66 -10.94
N HIS A 252 -3.55 -31.49 -11.47
CA HIS A 252 -4.82 -31.46 -10.71
C HIS A 252 -5.31 -32.88 -10.34
N THR A 253 -4.35 -33.76 -10.07
CA THR A 253 -4.60 -35.12 -9.59
C THR A 253 -3.62 -35.42 -8.45
N LEU A 254 -4.12 -36.02 -7.37
CA LEU A 254 -3.35 -36.52 -6.25
C LEU A 254 -3.45 -38.04 -6.26
N ASN A 255 -2.33 -38.74 -6.47
CA ASN A 255 -2.29 -40.22 -6.58
C ASN A 255 -3.24 -40.78 -7.66
N GLY A 256 -3.41 -40.05 -8.77
CA GLY A 256 -4.32 -40.44 -9.86
C GLY A 256 -5.80 -40.06 -9.62
N VAL A 257 -6.14 -39.54 -8.44
CA VAL A 257 -7.49 -39.05 -8.11
C VAL A 257 -7.55 -37.55 -8.36
N ALA A 258 -8.56 -37.07 -9.08
CA ALA A 258 -8.76 -35.64 -9.28
C ALA A 258 -8.94 -34.94 -7.92
N PHE A 259 -8.22 -33.83 -7.70
CA PHE A 259 -8.51 -32.93 -6.58
C PHE A 259 -8.95 -31.58 -7.14
N ARG A 260 -9.91 -30.95 -6.46
CA ARG A 260 -10.47 -29.67 -6.87
C ARG A 260 -9.80 -28.54 -6.09
N ASP A 261 -9.30 -27.54 -6.81
CA ASP A 261 -8.81 -26.29 -6.22
C ASP A 261 -9.31 -25.05 -6.98
N ILE A 262 -8.78 -23.88 -6.64
CA ILE A 262 -9.13 -22.61 -7.27
C ILE A 262 -8.88 -22.60 -8.79
N CYS A 263 -7.91 -23.36 -9.30
CA CYS A 263 -7.68 -23.43 -10.74
C CYS A 263 -8.85 -24.10 -11.46
N ASP A 264 -9.47 -25.11 -10.85
CA ASP A 264 -10.65 -25.78 -11.42
C ASP A 264 -11.83 -24.83 -11.51
N GLU A 265 -11.97 -23.94 -10.52
CA GLU A 265 -12.99 -22.90 -10.45
C GLU A 265 -12.75 -21.77 -11.44
N LEU A 266 -11.48 -21.40 -11.70
CA LEU A 266 -11.10 -20.21 -12.47
C LEU A 266 -10.47 -20.50 -13.84
N LYS A 267 -10.51 -21.73 -14.35
CA LYS A 267 -10.14 -22.01 -15.75
C LYS A 267 -11.16 -21.37 -16.70
N GLY A 268 -10.74 -21.01 -17.90
CA GLY A 268 -11.64 -20.43 -18.91
C GLY A 268 -10.97 -19.44 -19.85
N LEU A 269 -11.79 -18.74 -20.61
CA LEU A 269 -11.37 -17.68 -21.53
C LEU A 269 -11.27 -16.35 -20.79
N TYR A 270 -10.16 -15.64 -21.00
CA TYR A 270 -9.89 -14.34 -20.42
C TYR A 270 -9.41 -13.36 -21.50
N PRO A 271 -9.60 -12.04 -21.30
CA PRO A 271 -9.05 -11.04 -22.21
C PRO A 271 -7.53 -11.13 -22.26
N LYS A 272 -6.91 -10.78 -23.39
CA LYS A 272 -5.43 -10.79 -23.51
C LYS A 272 -4.72 -9.89 -22.50
N THR A 273 -5.46 -8.91 -21.99
CA THR A 273 -5.00 -7.93 -21.01
C THR A 273 -5.17 -8.41 -19.56
N PHE A 274 -5.64 -9.64 -19.34
CA PHE A 274 -5.61 -10.31 -18.05
C PHE A 274 -4.23 -10.96 -17.84
N LYS A 275 -3.50 -10.49 -16.85
CA LYS A 275 -2.17 -11.00 -16.48
C LYS A 275 -2.30 -12.25 -15.62
N PHE A 276 -2.29 -13.41 -16.26
CA PHE A 276 -2.22 -14.69 -15.57
C PHE A 276 -0.77 -15.08 -15.26
N THR A 277 -0.41 -15.21 -13.98
CA THR A 277 0.91 -15.69 -13.53
C THR A 277 0.82 -16.98 -12.68
N GLY A 278 -0.36 -17.61 -12.68
CA GLY A 278 -0.79 -18.70 -11.81
C GLY A 278 -2.02 -18.32 -10.96
N TRP A 279 -2.58 -19.27 -10.20
CA TRP A 279 -3.61 -18.95 -9.18
C TRP A 279 -3.09 -19.05 -7.74
N HIS A 280 -2.09 -19.88 -7.51
CA HIS A 280 -1.45 -20.11 -6.21
C HIS A 280 0.05 -20.39 -6.37
N PRO A 281 0.85 -20.39 -5.29
CA PRO A 281 2.25 -20.81 -5.35
C PRO A 281 2.38 -22.23 -5.91
N HIS A 282 3.46 -22.52 -6.64
CA HIS A 282 3.66 -23.80 -7.38
C HIS A 282 2.58 -24.14 -8.43
N CYS A 283 1.76 -23.18 -8.86
CA CYS A 283 0.79 -23.44 -9.91
C CYS A 283 1.51 -23.83 -11.22
N ARG A 284 1.07 -24.94 -11.82
CA ARG A 284 1.57 -25.47 -13.09
C ARG A 284 0.60 -25.24 -14.25
N CYS A 285 -0.57 -24.64 -13.98
CA CYS A 285 -1.52 -24.26 -15.01
C CYS A 285 -0.90 -23.28 -15.99
N HIS A 286 -1.45 -23.25 -17.20
CA HIS A 286 -0.89 -22.53 -18.32
C HIS A 286 -1.96 -21.74 -19.05
N ALA A 287 -1.52 -20.75 -19.82
CA ALA A 287 -2.37 -19.99 -20.71
C ALA A 287 -1.95 -20.29 -22.17
N GLU A 288 -2.94 -20.47 -23.03
CA GLU A 288 -2.78 -20.55 -24.47
C GLU A 288 -3.39 -19.30 -25.12
N THR A 289 -2.80 -18.83 -26.21
CA THR A 289 -3.29 -17.65 -26.93
C THR A 289 -4.56 -18.00 -27.70
N VAL A 290 -5.58 -17.15 -27.59
CA VAL A 290 -6.71 -17.12 -28.52
C VAL A 290 -6.31 -16.19 -29.67
N LEU A 291 -6.27 -16.74 -30.88
CA LEU A 291 -5.84 -16.02 -32.07
C LEU A 291 -7.03 -15.47 -32.85
N LYS A 292 -6.77 -14.45 -33.67
CA LYS A 292 -7.67 -14.08 -34.77
C LYS A 292 -7.93 -15.27 -35.70
N THR A 293 -9.00 -15.19 -36.48
CA THR A 293 -9.25 -16.18 -37.54
C THR A 293 -8.17 -16.12 -38.62
N GLU A 294 -8.00 -17.19 -39.40
CA GLU A 294 -6.98 -17.24 -40.44
C GLU A 294 -7.17 -16.15 -41.49
N GLU A 295 -8.43 -15.85 -41.85
CA GLU A 295 -8.78 -14.79 -42.79
C GLU A 295 -8.44 -13.40 -42.23
N GLU A 296 -8.74 -13.14 -40.95
CA GLU A 296 -8.38 -11.88 -40.28
C GLU A 296 -6.86 -11.70 -40.17
N MET A 297 -6.11 -12.78 -39.92
CA MET A 297 -4.63 -12.72 -39.88
C MET A 297 -4.02 -12.52 -41.27
N ALA A 298 -4.57 -13.16 -42.30
CA ALA A 298 -4.13 -12.95 -43.68
C ALA A 298 -4.36 -11.49 -44.10
N GLU A 299 -5.47 -10.91 -43.68
CA GLU A 299 -5.78 -9.51 -43.89
C GLU A 299 -4.83 -8.56 -43.16
N ASP A 300 -4.62 -8.79 -41.87
CA ASP A 300 -3.68 -8.02 -41.07
C ASP A 300 -2.28 -8.04 -41.69
N ASN A 301 -1.82 -9.22 -42.12
CA ASN A 301 -0.54 -9.36 -42.80
C ASN A 301 -0.45 -8.51 -44.06
N ARG A 302 -1.48 -8.52 -44.92
CA ARG A 302 -1.55 -7.69 -46.13
C ARG A 302 -1.41 -6.20 -45.80
N ARG A 303 -2.13 -5.74 -44.76
CA ARG A 303 -2.10 -4.34 -44.30
C ARG A 303 -0.75 -3.96 -43.72
N ILE A 304 -0.18 -4.80 -42.85
CA ILE A 304 1.16 -4.61 -42.28
C ILE A 304 2.22 -4.51 -43.39
N MET A 305 2.14 -5.35 -44.43
CA MET A 305 3.06 -5.27 -45.58
C MET A 305 2.88 -3.99 -46.41
N ALA A 306 1.68 -3.42 -46.43
CA ALA A 306 1.40 -2.12 -47.05
C ALA A 306 1.77 -0.91 -46.16
N GLY A 307 2.26 -1.14 -44.94
CA GLY A 307 2.56 -0.09 -43.96
C GLY A 307 1.34 0.45 -43.22
N GLU A 308 0.21 -0.25 -43.30
CA GLU A 308 -1.03 0.08 -42.60
C GLU A 308 -1.16 -0.66 -41.25
N GLU A 309 -2.02 -0.16 -40.38
CA GLU A 309 -2.35 -0.83 -39.11
C GLU A 309 -3.28 -2.05 -39.32
N PRO A 310 -3.13 -3.10 -38.49
CA PRO A 310 -4.05 -4.24 -38.45
C PRO A 310 -5.52 -3.84 -38.21
N VAL A 311 -6.45 -4.69 -38.64
CA VAL A 311 -7.89 -4.49 -38.36
C VAL A 311 -8.13 -4.60 -36.85
N GLN A 312 -8.94 -3.70 -36.29
CA GLN A 312 -9.32 -3.75 -34.88
C GLN A 312 -10.42 -4.79 -34.62
N GLY A 313 -10.28 -5.52 -33.52
CA GLY A 313 -11.22 -6.57 -33.12
C GLY A 313 -11.04 -7.90 -33.85
N SER A 314 -11.83 -8.89 -33.43
CA SER A 314 -11.91 -10.22 -34.06
C SER A 314 -13.17 -10.94 -33.64
N LYS A 315 -13.63 -11.89 -34.46
CA LYS A 315 -14.67 -12.86 -34.06
C LYS A 315 -14.28 -13.67 -32.82
N ASN A 316 -12.99 -13.92 -32.62
CA ASN A 316 -12.46 -14.69 -31.50
C ASN A 316 -12.09 -13.83 -30.27
N GLU A 317 -12.38 -12.53 -30.31
CA GLU A 317 -11.97 -11.60 -29.26
C GLU A 317 -12.67 -11.91 -27.92
N VAL A 318 -11.87 -12.06 -26.86
CA VAL A 318 -12.37 -12.22 -25.49
C VAL A 318 -12.35 -10.85 -24.81
N LYS A 319 -13.55 -10.29 -24.56
CA LYS A 319 -13.70 -8.91 -24.08
C LYS A 319 -13.72 -8.76 -22.57
N ASP A 320 -14.18 -9.79 -21.85
CA ASP A 320 -14.32 -9.75 -20.39
C ASP A 320 -13.88 -11.06 -19.74
N VAL A 321 -13.65 -11.01 -18.42
CA VAL A 321 -13.37 -12.17 -17.58
C VAL A 321 -14.60 -13.09 -17.50
N PRO A 322 -14.41 -14.41 -17.34
CA PRO A 322 -15.51 -15.36 -17.36
C PRO A 322 -16.36 -15.26 -16.08
N ASP A 323 -17.63 -15.67 -16.17
CA ASP A 323 -18.60 -15.47 -15.09
C ASP A 323 -18.23 -16.20 -13.79
N ASN A 324 -17.58 -17.35 -13.88
CA ASN A 324 -17.01 -18.06 -12.73
C ASN A 324 -15.99 -17.21 -11.96
N PHE A 325 -15.21 -16.36 -12.63
CA PHE A 325 -14.30 -15.43 -11.94
C PHE A 325 -15.05 -14.35 -11.17
N LYS A 326 -16.11 -13.79 -11.77
CA LYS A 326 -16.97 -12.78 -11.12
C LYS A 326 -17.70 -13.38 -9.92
N GLN A 327 -18.24 -14.59 -10.07
CA GLN A 327 -18.89 -15.33 -9.00
C GLN A 327 -17.93 -15.64 -7.86
N TRP A 328 -16.72 -16.11 -8.19
CA TRP A 328 -15.69 -16.36 -7.19
C TRP A 328 -15.36 -15.09 -6.39
N LEU A 329 -15.27 -13.92 -7.03
CA LEU A 329 -15.06 -12.66 -6.32
C LEU A 329 -16.20 -12.36 -5.35
N ALA A 330 -17.46 -12.53 -5.79
CA ALA A 330 -18.64 -12.32 -4.95
C ALA A 330 -18.66 -13.26 -3.74
N ASP A 331 -18.43 -14.56 -3.96
CA ASP A 331 -18.44 -15.59 -2.90
C ASP A 331 -17.32 -15.38 -1.88
N ASN A 332 -16.25 -14.67 -2.26
CA ASN A 332 -15.07 -14.45 -1.43
C ASN A 332 -14.99 -13.04 -0.83
N GLU A 333 -16.04 -12.21 -0.93
CA GLU A 333 -16.04 -10.85 -0.36
C GLU A 333 -15.80 -10.84 1.16
N ASP A 334 -16.42 -11.75 1.90
CA ASP A 334 -16.18 -11.86 3.35
C ASP A 334 -14.79 -12.38 3.68
N ARG A 335 -14.22 -13.24 2.83
CA ARG A 335 -12.83 -13.67 2.96
C ARG A 335 -11.87 -12.51 2.70
N ALA A 336 -12.18 -11.63 1.75
CA ALA A 336 -11.42 -10.42 1.47
C ALA A 336 -11.24 -9.56 2.74
N LYS A 337 -12.28 -9.46 3.58
CA LYS A 337 -12.26 -8.76 4.88
C LYS A 337 -11.21 -9.25 5.86
N ARG A 338 -10.74 -10.50 5.71
CA ARG A 338 -9.78 -11.15 6.62
C ARG A 338 -8.44 -11.44 5.94
N MET A 339 -8.22 -11.00 4.71
CA MET A 339 -6.95 -11.23 4.02
C MET A 339 -5.80 -10.43 4.65
N SER A 340 -4.66 -11.09 4.81
CA SER A 340 -3.40 -10.46 5.25
C SER A 340 -2.44 -10.19 4.10
N SER A 341 -2.77 -10.65 2.89
CA SER A 341 -2.03 -10.40 1.66
C SER A 341 -2.98 -10.48 0.47
N VAL A 342 -2.66 -9.73 -0.58
CA VAL A 342 -3.44 -9.75 -1.83
C VAL A 342 -2.86 -10.83 -2.75
N PRO A 343 -3.66 -11.81 -3.22
CA PRO A 343 -3.22 -12.77 -4.23
C PRO A 343 -2.71 -12.06 -5.48
N TYR A 344 -1.66 -12.59 -6.10
CA TYR A 344 -1.02 -11.91 -7.23
C TYR A 344 -1.96 -11.75 -8.43
N PHE A 345 -2.87 -12.70 -8.70
CA PHE A 345 -3.86 -12.56 -9.77
C PHE A 345 -4.92 -11.47 -9.51
N ILE A 346 -5.15 -11.07 -8.25
CA ILE A 346 -6.02 -9.93 -7.91
C ILE A 346 -5.24 -8.63 -8.07
N ARG A 347 -4.01 -8.59 -7.53
CA ARG A 347 -3.11 -7.43 -7.60
C ARG A 347 -2.74 -7.07 -9.04
N ASP A 348 -2.50 -8.06 -9.89
CA ASP A 348 -2.02 -7.84 -11.25
C ASP A 348 -3.18 -7.52 -12.23
N ASN A 349 -4.44 -7.63 -11.79
CA ASN A 349 -5.64 -7.53 -12.63
C ASN A 349 -6.69 -6.57 -12.06
N VAL A 350 -6.25 -5.51 -11.38
CA VAL A 350 -7.08 -4.55 -10.64
C VAL A 350 -8.32 -4.07 -11.40
N LYS A 351 -8.19 -3.82 -12.71
CA LYS A 351 -9.27 -3.33 -13.55
C LYS A 351 -10.48 -4.27 -13.64
N PHE A 352 -10.28 -5.56 -13.39
CA PHE A 352 -11.33 -6.59 -13.39
C PHE A 352 -11.89 -6.86 -11.98
N ILE A 353 -11.42 -6.14 -10.96
CA ILE A 353 -11.82 -6.33 -9.56
C ILE A 353 -12.85 -5.27 -9.17
N PRO A 354 -14.04 -5.66 -8.67
CA PRO A 354 -15.10 -4.71 -8.33
C PRO A 354 -14.72 -3.91 -7.08
N GLU A 355 -15.15 -2.64 -7.02
CA GLU A 355 -14.79 -1.72 -5.93
C GLU A 355 -15.16 -2.24 -4.56
N ARG A 356 -16.35 -2.85 -4.43
CA ARG A 356 -16.81 -3.45 -3.19
C ARG A 356 -15.84 -4.50 -2.64
N PHE A 357 -15.21 -5.32 -3.50
CA PHE A 357 -14.24 -6.32 -3.08
C PHE A 357 -12.97 -5.68 -2.51
N ILE A 358 -12.53 -4.58 -3.14
CA ILE A 358 -11.37 -3.78 -2.72
C ILE A 358 -11.65 -3.11 -1.37
N GLN A 359 -12.80 -2.44 -1.25
CA GLN A 359 -13.23 -1.73 -0.05
C GLN A 359 -13.31 -2.68 1.15
N ASN A 360 -13.72 -3.93 0.92
CA ASN A 360 -13.82 -4.94 1.94
C ASN A 360 -12.45 -5.46 2.42
N MET A 361 -11.36 -5.36 1.65
CA MET A 361 -10.07 -5.97 2.00
C MET A 361 -9.55 -5.57 3.39
N GLY A 362 -9.26 -6.57 4.24
CA GLY A 362 -8.61 -6.36 5.55
C GLY A 362 -9.44 -5.64 6.62
N THR A 363 -10.75 -5.47 6.44
CA THR A 363 -11.60 -4.69 7.37
C THR A 363 -11.87 -5.31 8.75
N LEU A 364 -11.64 -6.62 8.96
CA LEU A 364 -12.15 -7.33 10.16
C LEU A 364 -11.12 -8.23 10.90
N LYS A 365 -9.80 -7.96 10.83
CA LYS A 365 -8.82 -8.81 11.52
C LYS A 365 -8.38 -8.25 12.89
N GLY A 366 -8.78 -8.94 13.96
CA GLY A 366 -8.23 -8.72 15.29
C GLY A 366 -6.73 -9.05 15.32
N GLY A 367 -5.94 -8.19 15.96
CA GLY A 367 -4.49 -8.37 16.16
C GLY A 367 -3.58 -7.92 15.01
N GLN A 368 -4.12 -7.34 13.92
CA GLN A 368 -3.31 -6.67 12.90
C GLN A 368 -3.31 -5.16 13.08
N ASP A 369 -2.17 -4.52 12.77
CA ASP A 369 -2.05 -3.06 12.80
C ASP A 369 -2.96 -2.43 11.72
N ALA A 370 -3.83 -1.51 12.13
CA ALA A 370 -4.78 -0.84 11.25
C ALA A 370 -4.10 -0.09 10.09
N GLY A 371 -2.86 0.36 10.29
CA GLY A 371 -2.04 1.00 9.26
C GLY A 371 -1.64 0.04 8.15
N LEU A 372 -1.39 -1.24 8.43
CA LEU A 372 -1.09 -2.24 7.38
C LEU A 372 -2.29 -2.43 6.43
N ILE A 373 -3.50 -2.47 6.97
CA ILE A 373 -4.74 -2.65 6.22
C ILE A 373 -5.01 -1.43 5.31
N GLU A 374 -4.86 -0.22 5.86
CA GLU A 374 -5.04 1.02 5.09
C GLU A 374 -4.01 1.10 3.95
N ASN A 375 -2.74 0.81 4.22
CA ASN A 375 -1.71 0.78 3.20
C ASN A 375 -2.03 -0.19 2.05
N LEU A 376 -2.59 -1.38 2.34
CA LEU A 376 -2.99 -2.34 1.31
C LEU A 376 -4.13 -1.79 0.43
N LYS A 377 -5.16 -1.19 1.03
CA LYS A 377 -6.27 -0.58 0.29
C LYS A 377 -5.80 0.60 -0.55
N GLU A 378 -5.03 1.50 0.03
CA GLU A 378 -4.53 2.71 -0.62
C GLU A 378 -3.60 2.36 -1.79
N ALA A 379 -2.70 1.38 -1.60
CA ALA A 379 -1.87 0.87 -2.70
C ALA A 379 -2.73 0.28 -3.82
N PHE A 380 -3.82 -0.42 -3.49
CA PHE A 380 -4.73 -0.98 -4.49
C PHE A 380 -5.51 0.10 -5.24
N LEU A 381 -6.03 1.11 -4.54
CA LEU A 381 -6.72 2.25 -5.15
C LEU A 381 -5.77 3.04 -6.06
N LYS A 382 -4.51 3.22 -5.67
CA LYS A 382 -3.47 3.84 -6.51
C LYS A 382 -3.16 3.03 -7.77
N LEU A 383 -3.22 1.70 -7.71
CA LEU A 383 -3.10 0.85 -8.90
C LEU A 383 -4.31 0.99 -9.83
N LYS A 384 -5.51 1.19 -9.29
CA LYS A 384 -6.74 1.38 -10.06
C LYS A 384 -6.80 2.75 -10.71
N ASP A 385 -6.43 3.77 -9.95
CA ASP A 385 -6.40 5.17 -10.33
C ASP A 385 -5.04 5.75 -9.92
N PRO A 386 -4.09 5.89 -10.87
CA PRO A 386 -2.77 6.44 -10.59
C PRO A 386 -2.80 7.83 -9.92
N ASN A 387 -3.89 8.59 -10.10
CA ASN A 387 -4.08 9.90 -9.51
C ASN A 387 -4.78 9.85 -8.13
N TYR A 388 -5.10 8.66 -7.61
CA TYR A 388 -5.65 8.50 -6.26
C TYR A 388 -4.69 9.06 -5.22
N ILE A 389 -5.19 9.86 -4.26
CA ILE A 389 -4.37 10.41 -3.18
C ILE A 389 -4.54 9.58 -1.91
N THR A 390 -3.43 9.06 -1.40
CA THR A 390 -3.36 8.27 -0.16
C THR A 390 -3.31 9.17 1.09
N GLY A 391 -3.70 8.65 2.25
CA GLY A 391 -3.60 9.39 3.52
C GLY A 391 -2.16 9.73 3.86
N LYS A 392 -1.22 8.86 3.48
CA LYS A 392 0.22 9.12 3.60
C LYS A 392 0.68 10.28 2.70
N GLU A 393 0.17 10.37 1.48
CA GLU A 393 0.43 11.52 0.60
C GLU A 393 -0.13 12.80 1.23
N VAL A 394 -1.35 12.80 1.81
CA VAL A 394 -1.89 13.96 2.54
C VAL A 394 -0.95 14.39 3.67
N GLN A 395 -0.51 13.45 4.52
CA GLN A 395 0.42 13.74 5.62
C GLN A 395 1.74 14.33 5.10
N ASN A 396 2.30 13.75 4.05
CA ASN A 396 3.54 14.21 3.44
C ASN A 396 3.38 15.61 2.84
N THR A 397 2.30 15.88 2.11
CA THR A 397 2.01 17.21 1.56
C THR A 397 1.97 18.27 2.66
N ILE A 398 1.29 18.00 3.78
CA ILE A 398 1.23 18.95 4.91
C ILE A 398 2.60 19.11 5.57
N LYS A 399 3.37 18.02 5.74
CA LYS A 399 4.72 18.07 6.31
C LYS A 399 5.68 18.85 5.43
N THR A 400 5.66 18.64 4.11
CA THR A 400 6.47 19.39 3.15
C THR A 400 6.05 20.86 3.10
N PHE A 401 4.75 21.14 3.14
CA PHE A 401 4.26 22.52 3.26
C PHE A 401 4.81 23.20 4.51
N ALA A 402 4.79 22.54 5.67
CA ALA A 402 5.32 23.08 6.91
C ALA A 402 6.85 23.26 6.89
N GLN A 403 7.59 22.34 6.27
CA GLN A 403 9.04 22.45 6.07
C GLN A 403 9.40 23.68 5.23
N ASN A 404 8.61 23.96 4.19
CA ASN A 404 8.83 25.10 3.30
C ASN A 404 8.30 26.42 3.89
N ASN A 405 7.45 26.36 4.91
CA ASN A 405 6.82 27.53 5.53
C ASN A 405 6.91 27.41 7.08
N PRO A 406 8.12 27.34 7.66
CA PRO A 406 8.29 27.10 9.09
C PRO A 406 7.64 28.20 9.95
N ASP A 407 7.57 29.43 9.44
CA ASP A 407 6.96 30.58 10.12
C ASP A 407 5.45 30.46 10.30
N LEU A 408 4.80 29.50 9.63
CA LEU A 408 3.38 29.18 9.83
C LEU A 408 3.14 28.20 11.00
N PHE A 409 4.19 27.72 11.66
CA PHE A 409 4.09 26.71 12.71
C PHE A 409 4.94 27.13 13.92
N LEU A 410 4.36 27.88 14.86
CA LEU A 410 5.08 28.35 16.04
C LEU A 410 5.49 27.17 16.94
N GLY A 411 6.80 26.96 17.08
CA GLY A 411 7.39 25.78 17.74
C GLY A 411 7.57 24.56 16.81
N GLY A 412 7.31 24.70 15.51
CA GLY A 412 7.40 23.66 14.50
C GLY A 412 6.15 22.79 14.37
N LEU A 413 6.13 21.95 13.33
CA LEU A 413 5.14 20.88 13.15
C LEU A 413 5.75 19.55 13.60
N THR A 414 5.21 18.99 14.68
CA THR A 414 5.65 17.72 15.26
C THR A 414 5.10 16.55 14.46
N ASP A 415 3.79 16.55 14.16
CA ASP A 415 3.16 15.48 13.39
C ASP A 415 1.86 15.89 12.70
N VAL A 416 1.42 15.04 11.76
CA VAL A 416 0.12 15.11 11.10
C VAL A 416 -0.57 13.78 11.33
N VAL A 417 -1.65 13.77 12.10
CA VAL A 417 -2.33 12.54 12.55
C VAL A 417 -3.67 12.40 11.86
N ILE A 418 -3.88 11.26 11.20
CA ILE A 418 -5.19 10.84 10.69
C ILE A 418 -5.85 9.95 11.75
N THR A 419 -7.08 10.27 12.17
CA THR A 419 -7.78 9.51 13.23
C THR A 419 -9.16 9.02 12.79
N ARG A 420 -9.49 7.78 13.18
CA ARG A 420 -10.80 7.15 12.97
C ARG A 420 -11.60 6.99 14.27
N ALA A 421 -11.16 7.63 15.35
CA ALA A 421 -11.76 7.43 16.67
C ALA A 421 -13.23 7.90 16.70
N LYS A 422 -14.12 7.02 17.20
CA LYS A 422 -15.59 7.27 17.24
C LYS A 422 -16.00 8.44 18.13
N GLY A 423 -15.14 8.91 19.04
CA GLY A 423 -15.38 10.06 19.92
C GLY A 423 -14.92 11.42 19.36
N VAL A 424 -14.32 11.45 18.16
CA VAL A 424 -13.85 12.71 17.56
C VAL A 424 -15.03 13.55 17.06
N SER A 425 -15.16 14.75 17.60
CA SER A 425 -16.21 15.74 17.27
C SER A 425 -15.71 16.88 16.37
N PHE A 426 -14.45 16.84 15.94
CA PHE A 426 -13.84 17.86 15.08
C PHE A 426 -13.61 17.32 13.67
N PHE A 427 -13.64 18.19 12.66
CA PHE A 427 -13.22 17.82 11.31
C PHE A 427 -11.70 17.75 11.22
N MET A 428 -11.07 18.84 11.64
CA MET A 428 -9.62 18.96 11.82
C MET A 428 -9.36 19.66 13.15
N ALA A 429 -8.14 19.53 13.67
CA ALA A 429 -7.75 20.21 14.89
C ALA A 429 -6.23 20.42 14.95
N ASN A 430 -5.80 21.59 15.41
CA ASN A 430 -4.45 21.81 15.88
C ASN A 430 -4.32 21.49 17.37
N SER A 431 -3.35 20.66 17.71
CA SER A 431 -3.02 20.30 19.09
C SER A 431 -1.65 20.83 19.45
N ARG A 432 -1.54 21.47 20.60
CA ARG A 432 -0.30 22.02 21.16
C ARG A 432 -0.30 21.85 22.67
N SER A 433 0.88 21.91 23.28
CA SER A 433 1.05 21.60 24.70
C SER A 433 1.28 22.87 25.54
N TYR A 434 0.73 22.89 26.75
CA TYR A 434 0.88 24.01 27.69
C TYR A 434 1.55 23.51 28.98
N LEU A 435 2.37 24.34 29.61
CA LEU A 435 2.97 24.03 30.91
C LEU A 435 1.88 23.99 31.99
N ASN A 436 1.76 22.90 32.72
CA ASN A 436 0.76 22.78 33.80
C ASN A 436 0.98 23.81 34.92
N SER A 437 2.25 24.14 35.21
CA SER A 437 2.65 25.07 36.28
C SER A 437 2.22 26.50 35.99
N THR A 438 2.43 26.99 34.77
CA THR A 438 2.24 28.41 34.40
C THR A 438 1.05 28.64 33.47
N GLY A 439 0.53 27.61 32.80
CA GLY A 439 -0.47 27.72 31.75
C GLY A 439 0.08 28.30 30.44
N ALA A 440 1.39 28.55 30.34
CA ALA A 440 2.02 29.12 29.15
C ALA A 440 2.26 28.07 28.06
N TYR A 441 2.27 28.50 26.79
CA TYR A 441 2.59 27.61 25.68
C TYR A 441 4.00 27.04 25.85
N ASN A 442 4.15 25.72 25.78
CA ASN A 442 5.42 25.06 26.06
C ASN A 442 6.35 24.95 24.84
N MET A 443 5.95 25.51 23.69
CA MET A 443 6.72 25.52 22.43
C MET A 443 7.18 24.13 21.94
N ALA A 444 6.53 23.04 22.37
CA ALA A 444 6.88 21.66 21.97
C ALA A 444 6.35 21.27 20.57
N GLY A 445 5.97 22.25 19.76
CA GLY A 445 5.44 22.08 18.41
C GLY A 445 3.95 21.74 18.35
N ASN A 446 3.47 21.70 17.11
CA ASN A 446 2.07 21.53 16.74
C ASN A 446 1.80 20.14 16.20
N THR A 447 0.60 19.62 16.43
CA THR A 447 0.11 18.40 15.76
C THR A 447 -1.21 18.70 15.08
N ILE A 448 -1.21 18.62 13.75
CA ILE A 448 -2.45 18.75 12.96
C ILE A 448 -3.14 17.39 12.94
N LYS A 449 -4.43 17.35 13.27
CA LYS A 449 -5.25 16.15 13.29
C LYS A 449 -6.35 16.25 12.24
N ILE A 450 -6.56 15.20 11.46
CA ILE A 450 -7.62 15.11 10.44
C ILE A 450 -8.48 13.88 10.76
N ALA A 451 -9.80 14.07 10.84
CA ALA A 451 -10.72 12.96 11.04
C ALA A 451 -10.97 12.20 9.73
N ASN A 452 -10.87 10.87 9.77
CA ASN A 452 -11.27 9.97 8.69
C ASN A 452 -12.54 9.23 9.11
N ARG A 453 -13.66 9.94 9.01
CA ARG A 453 -15.01 9.43 9.29
C ARG A 453 -16.06 10.33 8.66
N GLU A 454 -17.24 9.79 8.48
CA GLU A 454 -18.41 10.54 8.04
C GLU A 454 -19.01 11.37 9.18
N PHE A 455 -19.31 12.63 8.86
CA PHE A 455 -20.08 13.55 9.67
C PHE A 455 -21.36 13.90 8.91
N LYS A 456 -22.51 13.78 9.58
CA LYS A 456 -23.79 14.26 9.06
C LYS A 456 -23.95 15.74 9.44
N LEU A 457 -23.98 16.60 8.45
CA LEU A 457 -24.13 18.05 8.61
C LEU A 457 -25.58 18.41 8.91
N VAL A 458 -25.80 19.64 9.38
CA VAL A 458 -27.16 20.18 9.62
C VAL A 458 -28.00 20.21 8.34
N SER A 459 -27.36 20.39 7.17
CA SER A 459 -28.00 20.30 5.85
C SER A 459 -28.48 18.88 5.49
N GLY A 460 -28.09 17.86 6.26
CA GLY A 460 -28.30 16.45 5.95
C GLY A 460 -27.20 15.83 5.08
N GLU A 461 -26.29 16.65 4.53
CA GLU A 461 -25.16 16.18 3.74
C GLU A 461 -24.16 15.39 4.59
N ILE A 462 -23.46 14.44 3.95
CA ILE A 462 -22.33 13.72 4.55
C ILE A 462 -21.03 14.41 4.15
N PHE A 463 -20.12 14.56 5.11
CA PHE A 463 -18.80 15.12 4.94
C PHE A 463 -17.74 14.25 5.64
N ASN A 464 -16.69 13.85 4.93
CA ASN A 464 -15.53 13.17 5.51
C ASN A 464 -14.26 14.01 5.28
N PRO A 465 -13.67 14.62 6.33
CA PRO A 465 -12.58 15.58 6.17
C PRO A 465 -11.39 15.03 5.41
N LEU A 466 -10.93 13.80 5.71
CA LEU A 466 -9.79 13.22 5.01
C LEU A 466 -10.10 12.99 3.53
N GLU A 467 -11.25 12.41 3.22
CA GLU A 467 -11.61 12.05 1.84
C GLU A 467 -11.79 13.31 0.97
N GLU A 468 -12.30 14.41 1.55
CA GLU A 468 -12.41 15.68 0.86
C GLU A 468 -11.04 16.36 0.65
N VAL A 469 -10.08 16.23 1.60
CA VAL A 469 -8.68 16.67 1.38
C VAL A 469 -8.02 15.84 0.28
N LYS A 470 -8.21 14.51 0.27
CA LYS A 470 -7.70 13.64 -0.81
C LYS A 470 -8.26 14.06 -2.17
N GLY A 471 -9.57 14.32 -2.23
CA GLY A 471 -10.24 14.83 -3.42
C GLY A 471 -9.68 16.18 -3.88
N ALA A 472 -9.45 17.10 -2.94
CA ALA A 472 -8.87 18.41 -3.22
C ALA A 472 -7.45 18.30 -3.81
N LEU A 473 -6.56 17.52 -3.18
CA LEU A 473 -5.20 17.31 -3.68
C LEU A 473 -5.19 16.61 -5.05
N LYS A 474 -6.11 15.66 -5.28
CA LYS A 474 -6.28 15.05 -6.61
C LYS A 474 -6.67 16.10 -7.64
N ALA A 475 -7.67 16.93 -7.32
CA ALA A 475 -8.15 17.96 -8.21
C ALA A 475 -7.01 18.92 -8.62
N ILE A 476 -6.23 19.37 -7.63
CA ILE A 476 -5.02 20.18 -7.84
C ILE A 476 -4.02 19.48 -8.77
N SER A 477 -3.68 18.21 -8.49
CA SER A 477 -2.70 17.47 -9.30
C SER A 477 -3.12 17.22 -10.74
N THR A 478 -4.44 17.22 -11.01
CA THR A 478 -5.02 16.95 -12.33
C THR A 478 -5.52 18.21 -13.03
N GLY A 479 -5.41 19.39 -12.40
CA GLY A 479 -5.83 20.67 -12.98
C GLY A 479 -7.34 20.82 -13.15
N ILE A 480 -8.16 20.08 -12.40
CA ILE A 480 -9.62 20.20 -12.41
C ILE A 480 -10.12 21.07 -11.25
N ASP A 481 -11.28 21.69 -11.42
CA ASP A 481 -11.89 22.52 -10.39
C ASP A 481 -12.35 21.68 -9.19
N MET A 482 -12.08 22.19 -7.98
CA MET A 482 -12.51 21.56 -6.73
C MET A 482 -14.01 21.76 -6.50
N THR A 483 -14.64 20.75 -5.89
CA THR A 483 -16.00 20.92 -5.35
C THR A 483 -15.99 21.82 -4.11
N PHE A 484 -17.16 22.34 -3.73
CA PHE A 484 -17.31 23.10 -2.49
C PHE A 484 -16.76 22.37 -1.26
N LYS A 485 -17.03 21.06 -1.10
CA LYS A 485 -16.59 20.28 0.06
C LYS A 485 -15.06 20.10 0.09
N GLN A 486 -14.46 19.84 -1.06
CA GLN A 486 -13.01 19.72 -1.22
C GLN A 486 -12.31 21.04 -0.86
N GLU A 487 -12.82 22.15 -1.39
CA GLU A 487 -12.23 23.47 -1.14
C GLU A 487 -12.47 23.92 0.32
N TYR A 488 -13.65 23.64 0.89
CA TYR A 488 -13.92 23.86 2.30
C TYR A 488 -13.01 23.01 3.21
N ALA A 489 -12.67 21.77 2.82
CA ALA A 489 -11.73 20.96 3.58
C ALA A 489 -10.34 21.59 3.65
N LEU A 490 -9.87 22.23 2.56
CA LEU A 490 -8.63 23.01 2.57
C LEU A 490 -8.74 24.30 3.39
N GLU A 491 -9.90 24.97 3.40
CA GLU A 491 -10.15 26.10 4.30
C GLU A 491 -10.13 25.68 5.78
N SER A 492 -10.76 24.55 6.12
CA SER A 492 -10.73 23.98 7.47
C SER A 492 -9.30 23.59 7.87
N LEU A 493 -8.48 23.08 6.95
CA LEU A 493 -7.06 22.82 7.21
C LEU A 493 -6.30 24.13 7.45
N TRP A 494 -6.57 25.16 6.64
CA TRP A 494 -5.96 26.48 6.79
C TRP A 494 -6.29 27.12 8.13
N HIS A 495 -7.53 26.98 8.62
CA HIS A 495 -7.93 27.41 9.96
C HIS A 495 -7.03 26.81 11.05
N GLU A 496 -6.72 25.52 10.96
CA GLU A 496 -5.83 24.84 11.92
C GLU A 496 -4.36 25.26 11.76
N ILE A 497 -3.91 25.54 10.53
CA ILE A 497 -2.56 26.09 10.29
C ILE A 497 -2.44 27.50 10.90
N ARG A 498 -3.49 28.32 10.81
CA ARG A 498 -3.52 29.63 11.48
C ARG A 498 -3.48 29.50 13.01
N HIS A 499 -4.15 28.49 13.57
CA HIS A 499 -3.92 28.13 14.96
C HIS A 499 -2.46 27.76 15.19
N ALA A 500 -1.86 26.91 14.36
CA ALA A 500 -0.46 26.48 14.47
C ALA A 500 0.52 27.67 14.49
N GLN A 501 0.24 28.73 13.75
CA GLN A 501 1.04 29.95 13.73
C GLN A 501 0.83 30.86 14.94
N ALA A 502 -0.37 30.86 15.53
CA ALA A 502 -0.75 31.80 16.57
C ALA A 502 0.08 31.68 17.86
N ILE A 503 0.22 32.79 18.58
CA ILE A 503 0.88 32.81 19.90
C ILE A 503 0.10 32.04 20.97
N GLY A 504 -1.20 31.85 20.75
CA GLY A 504 -2.07 31.04 21.60
C GLY A 504 -2.46 31.72 22.93
N TRP A 505 -2.89 30.91 23.90
CA TRP A 505 -3.12 31.38 25.27
C TRP A 505 -1.79 31.74 25.94
N LYS A 506 -1.68 32.94 26.50
CA LYS A 506 -0.56 33.31 27.38
C LYS A 506 -0.68 32.57 28.71
N ASN A 507 -1.89 32.44 29.24
CA ASN A 507 -2.20 31.56 30.36
C ASN A 507 -3.49 30.78 30.10
N LEU A 508 -3.38 29.47 29.89
CA LEU A 508 -4.50 28.58 29.60
C LEU A 508 -5.60 28.61 30.69
N ARG A 509 -5.30 28.99 31.93
CA ARG A 509 -6.30 29.13 33.02
C ARG A 509 -7.29 30.27 32.76
N ASN A 510 -6.94 31.22 31.90
CA ASN A 510 -7.82 32.31 31.47
C ASN A 510 -8.81 31.89 30.37
N LYS A 511 -8.73 30.64 29.91
CA LYS A 511 -9.62 30.09 28.89
C LYS A 511 -11.04 29.97 29.43
N THR A 512 -11.94 30.73 28.82
CA THR A 512 -13.39 30.63 29.03
C THR A 512 -14.07 30.26 27.72
N ASP A 513 -15.32 29.77 27.76
CA ASP A 513 -16.10 29.54 26.54
C ASP A 513 -16.24 30.83 25.73
N LEU A 514 -16.59 31.96 26.37
CA LEU A 514 -16.71 33.26 25.71
C LEU A 514 -15.44 33.66 24.95
N ARG A 515 -14.28 33.64 25.62
CA ARG A 515 -12.99 34.01 25.00
C ARG A 515 -12.62 33.05 23.87
N SER A 516 -12.83 31.75 24.09
CA SER A 516 -12.59 30.74 23.05
C SER A 516 -13.46 31.02 21.83
N ARG A 517 -14.78 31.16 22.00
CA ARG A 517 -15.73 31.43 20.90
C ARG A 517 -15.41 32.72 20.15
N SER A 518 -15.05 33.79 20.84
CA SER A 518 -14.65 35.05 20.19
C SER A 518 -13.40 34.87 19.34
N MET A 519 -12.37 34.21 19.87
CA MET A 519 -11.14 33.94 19.12
C MET A 519 -11.40 33.02 17.92
N GLU A 520 -12.14 31.93 18.10
CA GLU A 520 -12.52 31.01 17.02
C GLU A 520 -13.32 31.70 15.91
N THR A 521 -14.23 32.62 16.28
CA THR A 521 -15.01 33.40 15.32
C THR A 521 -14.11 34.24 14.43
N ILE A 522 -13.13 34.94 15.03
CA ILE A 522 -12.17 35.77 14.28
C ILE A 522 -11.18 34.91 13.48
N ASN A 523 -10.70 33.79 14.05
CA ASN A 523 -9.83 32.87 13.33
C ASN A 523 -10.55 32.30 12.10
N GLN A 524 -11.77 31.80 12.25
CA GLN A 524 -12.55 31.29 11.12
C GLN A 524 -12.87 32.39 10.10
N PHE A 525 -13.29 33.58 10.54
CA PHE A 525 -13.55 34.70 9.64
C PHE A 525 -12.33 35.01 8.78
N CYS A 526 -11.15 35.15 9.38
CA CYS A 526 -9.93 35.44 8.64
C CYS A 526 -9.45 34.24 7.80
N ALA A 527 -9.67 32.99 8.23
CA ALA A 527 -9.35 31.79 7.45
C ALA A 527 -10.15 31.76 6.13
N ARG A 528 -11.47 31.98 6.19
CA ARG A 528 -12.34 32.06 5.00
C ARG A 528 -11.92 33.15 4.01
N HIS A 529 -11.30 34.23 4.48
CA HIS A 529 -10.84 35.32 3.63
C HIS A 529 -9.43 35.12 3.04
N SER A 530 -8.63 34.21 3.60
CA SER A 530 -7.20 34.03 3.25
C SER A 530 -6.82 32.64 2.73
N TYR A 531 -7.67 31.62 2.88
CA TYR A 531 -7.32 30.24 2.47
C TYR A 531 -7.00 30.09 0.97
N ARG A 532 -7.44 31.03 0.11
CA ARG A 532 -7.11 31.02 -1.32
C ARG A 532 -5.60 31.04 -1.57
N ASP A 533 -4.84 31.74 -0.71
CA ASP A 533 -3.38 31.82 -0.82
C ASP A 533 -2.75 30.50 -0.41
N PHE A 534 -3.33 29.82 0.59
CA PHE A 534 -2.96 28.45 0.94
C PHE A 534 -3.21 27.49 -0.22
N VAL A 535 -4.41 27.50 -0.82
CA VAL A 535 -4.73 26.70 -2.01
C VAL A 535 -3.73 26.97 -3.14
N LYS A 536 -3.41 28.25 -3.40
CA LYS A 536 -2.44 28.66 -4.41
C LYS A 536 -1.03 28.12 -4.13
N SER A 537 -0.59 28.13 -2.87
CA SER A 537 0.72 27.59 -2.49
C SER A 537 0.84 26.07 -2.63
N LEU A 538 -0.31 25.35 -2.62
CA LEU A 538 -0.37 23.94 -3.00
C LEU A 538 -0.41 23.71 -4.52
N GLY A 539 -0.41 24.77 -5.33
CA GLY A 539 -0.52 24.71 -6.80
C GLY A 539 -1.96 24.70 -7.32
N GLY A 540 -2.96 24.94 -6.45
CA GLY A 540 -4.37 24.91 -6.79
C GLY A 540 -4.98 26.26 -7.13
N LYS A 541 -6.26 26.24 -7.54
CA LYS A 541 -7.10 27.42 -7.74
C LYS A 541 -8.37 27.30 -6.89
N ALA A 542 -8.64 28.31 -6.07
CA ALA A 542 -9.87 28.43 -5.32
C ALA A 542 -10.98 29.01 -6.20
N VAL A 543 -12.11 28.30 -6.35
CA VAL A 543 -13.23 28.71 -7.21
C VAL A 543 -14.54 28.89 -6.43
N ASN A 544 -14.61 28.38 -5.19
CA ASN A 544 -15.79 28.44 -4.32
C ASN A 544 -15.68 29.51 -3.21
N THR A 545 -14.76 30.49 -3.34
CA THR A 545 -14.46 31.46 -2.28
C THR A 545 -15.65 32.26 -1.77
N LYS A 546 -16.53 32.70 -2.65
CA LYS A 546 -17.73 33.44 -2.24
C LYS A 546 -18.62 32.58 -1.34
N GLU A 547 -18.88 31.34 -1.76
CA GLU A 547 -19.70 30.40 -0.99
C GLU A 547 -19.03 29.99 0.32
N ILE A 548 -17.72 29.80 0.35
CA ILE A 548 -17.01 29.45 1.59
C ILE A 548 -17.10 30.57 2.63
N ILE A 549 -16.98 31.83 2.19
CA ILE A 549 -17.15 33.01 3.07
C ILE A 549 -18.56 33.03 3.67
N GLU A 550 -19.59 32.77 2.86
CA GLU A 550 -21.00 32.83 3.25
C GLU A 550 -21.45 31.63 4.09
N ARG A 551 -21.14 30.41 3.66
CA ARG A 551 -21.77 29.16 4.17
C ARG A 551 -20.79 28.05 4.53
N GLY A 552 -19.51 28.34 4.74
CA GLY A 552 -18.57 27.36 5.31
C GLY A 552 -19.08 26.74 6.62
N TYR A 553 -18.77 25.47 6.86
CA TYR A 553 -19.39 24.69 7.95
C TYR A 553 -18.89 25.11 9.35
N GLY A 554 -17.60 25.40 9.52
CA GLY A 554 -16.95 25.71 10.79
C GLY A 554 -17.40 27.05 11.35
N TYR A 555 -17.85 27.05 12.61
CA TYR A 555 -18.32 28.23 13.36
C TYR A 555 -19.35 29.11 12.60
N GLY A 556 -20.07 28.56 11.63
CA GLY A 556 -20.85 29.33 10.65
C GLY A 556 -21.83 30.33 11.27
N ARG A 557 -22.53 29.93 12.35
CA ARG A 557 -23.44 30.81 13.09
C ARG A 557 -22.74 32.05 13.65
N PHE A 558 -21.60 31.87 14.30
CA PHE A 558 -20.88 32.96 14.95
C PHE A 558 -20.25 33.91 13.93
N VAL A 559 -19.67 33.35 12.86
CA VAL A 559 -19.11 34.14 11.75
C VAL A 559 -20.20 34.93 11.04
N SER A 560 -21.37 34.33 10.80
CA SER A 560 -22.53 35.02 10.20
C SER A 560 -23.02 36.16 11.10
N ASN A 561 -23.13 35.94 12.42
CA ASN A 561 -23.47 37.00 13.36
C ASN A 561 -22.43 38.14 13.34
N PHE A 562 -21.14 37.81 13.25
CA PHE A 562 -20.09 38.82 13.14
C PHE A 562 -20.20 39.62 11.83
N GLN A 563 -20.45 38.97 10.69
CA GLN A 563 -20.71 39.63 9.41
C GLN A 563 -21.94 40.55 9.46
N ASN A 564 -23.01 40.12 10.14
CA ASN A 564 -24.21 40.94 10.35
C ASN A 564 -23.91 42.16 11.23
N LEU A 565 -23.09 42.01 12.27
CA LEU A 565 -22.62 43.12 13.10
C LEU A 565 -21.80 44.11 12.26
N LEU A 566 -20.84 43.64 11.46
CA LEU A 566 -20.04 44.48 10.56
C LEU A 566 -20.94 45.29 9.62
N LYS A 567 -21.93 44.64 9.00
CA LYS A 567 -22.91 45.32 8.15
C LYS A 567 -23.71 46.38 8.92
N HIS A 568 -24.14 46.07 10.14
CA HIS A 568 -24.90 47.00 10.98
C HIS A 568 -24.10 48.26 11.35
N ILE A 569 -22.80 48.11 11.62
CA ILE A 569 -21.90 49.23 11.95
C ILE A 569 -21.22 49.83 10.70
N ASN A 570 -21.71 49.50 9.50
CA ASN A 570 -21.21 49.98 8.21
C ASN A 570 -19.70 49.74 7.96
N VAL A 571 -19.18 48.60 8.41
CA VAL A 571 -17.81 48.15 8.17
C VAL A 571 -17.78 47.04 7.13
N THR A 572 -16.89 47.16 6.15
CA THR A 572 -16.73 46.12 5.12
C THR A 572 -15.99 44.90 5.66
N GLN A 573 -16.28 43.70 5.14
CA GLN A 573 -15.54 42.50 5.51
C GLN A 573 -14.04 42.61 5.16
N ALA A 574 -13.69 43.30 4.07
CA ALA A 574 -12.30 43.54 3.68
C ALA A 574 -11.55 44.39 4.71
N GLU A 575 -12.19 45.45 5.22
CA GLU A 575 -11.64 46.29 6.28
C GLU A 575 -11.46 45.52 7.59
N ALA A 576 -12.48 44.76 8.00
CA ALA A 576 -12.38 43.90 9.19
C ALA A 576 -11.27 42.85 9.03
N HIS A 577 -11.16 42.21 7.87
CA HIS A 577 -10.09 41.25 7.58
C HIS A 577 -8.71 41.91 7.65
N ALA A 578 -8.55 43.11 7.06
CA ALA A 578 -7.28 43.85 7.13
C ALA A 578 -6.86 44.16 8.57
N HIS A 579 -7.83 44.43 9.46
CA HIS A 579 -7.58 44.65 10.88
C HIS A 579 -7.23 43.36 11.63
N PHE A 580 -7.98 42.27 11.38
CA PHE A 580 -7.89 41.04 12.18
C PHE A 580 -6.97 39.95 11.61
N LYS A 581 -6.46 40.06 10.37
CA LYS A 581 -5.70 38.97 9.70
C LYS A 581 -4.51 38.45 10.51
N ASP A 582 -3.83 39.33 11.23
CA ASP A 582 -2.63 38.97 12.02
C ASP A 582 -2.91 38.94 13.53
N ILE A 583 -4.15 39.21 13.97
CA ILE A 583 -4.41 39.50 15.39
C ILE A 583 -4.02 38.33 16.29
N ILE A 584 -4.35 37.10 15.90
CA ILE A 584 -4.02 35.89 16.66
C ILE A 584 -2.53 35.55 16.65
N LEU A 585 -1.76 36.16 15.74
CA LEU A 585 -0.31 36.02 15.65
C LEU A 585 0.41 37.01 16.58
N LYS A 586 -0.27 38.07 16.99
CA LYS A 586 0.31 39.19 17.75
C LYS A 586 -0.27 39.33 19.16
N THR A 587 -1.50 38.87 19.36
CA THR A 587 -2.28 39.06 20.59
C THR A 587 -2.68 37.73 21.22
N PRO A 588 -2.46 37.52 22.54
CA PRO A 588 -2.85 36.31 23.23
C PRO A 588 -4.35 36.04 23.14
N TYR A 589 -4.75 34.76 23.10
CA TYR A 589 -6.15 34.37 22.94
C TYR A 589 -7.09 34.93 24.01
N GLU A 590 -6.60 35.12 25.24
CA GLU A 590 -7.38 35.71 26.33
C GLU A 590 -7.74 37.19 26.13
N GLU A 591 -7.05 37.89 25.24
CA GLU A 591 -7.23 39.33 24.97
C GLU A 591 -8.07 39.59 23.71
N ILE A 592 -8.20 38.61 22.81
CA ILE A 592 -8.91 38.76 21.53
C ILE A 592 -10.36 39.25 21.69
N HIS A 593 -11.06 38.79 22.73
CA HIS A 593 -12.43 39.25 22.99
C HIS A 593 -12.49 40.77 23.17
N GLU A 594 -11.58 41.33 23.98
CA GLU A 594 -11.54 42.78 24.23
C GLU A 594 -11.09 43.56 23.00
N GLU A 595 -10.22 42.98 22.15
CA GLU A 595 -9.85 43.62 20.88
C GLU A 595 -11.03 43.73 19.91
N ILE A 596 -11.92 42.73 19.87
CA ILE A 596 -13.16 42.84 19.07
C ILE A 596 -14.06 43.94 19.64
N VAL A 597 -14.18 44.04 20.97
CA VAL A 597 -14.95 45.12 21.63
C VAL A 597 -14.40 46.49 21.27
N LYS A 598 -13.07 46.69 21.37
CA LYS A 598 -12.40 47.94 21.00
C LYS A 598 -12.64 48.29 19.53
N PHE A 599 -12.54 47.30 18.64
CA PHE A 599 -12.81 47.49 17.22
C PHE A 599 -14.25 47.94 16.97
N VAL A 600 -15.24 47.25 17.56
CA VAL A 600 -16.65 47.64 17.44
C VAL A 600 -16.86 49.05 17.97
N GLN A 601 -16.35 49.37 19.17
CA GLN A 601 -16.46 50.69 19.77
C GLN A 601 -15.90 51.78 18.85
N ALA A 602 -14.70 51.58 18.32
CA ALA A 602 -14.03 52.54 17.44
C ALA A 602 -14.76 52.75 16.11
N LYS A 603 -15.50 51.76 15.62
CA LYS A 603 -16.18 51.81 14.32
C LYS A 603 -17.67 52.21 14.39
N SER A 604 -18.31 52.12 15.55
CA SER A 604 -19.78 52.22 15.68
C SER A 604 -20.31 53.37 16.53
N LYS A 605 -19.45 54.24 17.08
CA LYS A 605 -19.81 55.29 18.06
C LYS A 605 -20.51 54.80 19.34
N TYR A 606 -20.71 53.48 19.51
CA TYR A 606 -21.35 52.92 20.69
C TYR A 606 -20.48 53.11 21.93
N ASP A 607 -21.13 53.22 23.09
CA ASP A 607 -20.43 53.18 24.36
C ASP A 607 -19.81 51.78 24.63
N LEU A 608 -18.89 51.71 25.59
CA LEU A 608 -18.19 50.47 25.92
C LEU A 608 -19.15 49.36 26.36
N LYS A 609 -20.24 49.71 27.06
CA LYS A 609 -21.22 48.74 27.56
C LYS A 609 -21.96 48.06 26.41
N THR A 610 -22.41 48.84 25.44
CA THR A 610 -23.12 48.38 24.25
C THR A 610 -22.21 47.56 23.36
N ALA A 611 -20.96 48.01 23.14
CA ALA A 611 -19.97 47.24 22.38
C ALA A 611 -19.68 45.87 23.02
N LYS A 612 -19.50 45.82 24.35
CA LYS A 612 -19.31 44.56 25.09
C LYS A 612 -20.48 43.60 24.93
N GLU A 613 -21.71 44.12 25.06
CA GLU A 613 -22.91 43.30 24.97
C GLU A 613 -23.11 42.75 23.54
N LEU A 614 -22.88 43.58 22.51
CA LEU A 614 -22.91 43.16 21.10
C LEU A 614 -21.92 42.02 20.80
N VAL A 615 -20.66 42.16 21.23
CA VAL A 615 -19.63 41.14 20.98
C VAL A 615 -19.94 39.85 21.76
N LYS A 616 -20.41 39.96 23.00
CA LYS A 616 -20.85 38.81 23.80
C LYS A 616 -22.03 38.08 23.16
N ASN A 617 -22.93 38.81 22.50
CA ASN A 617 -24.15 38.27 21.91
C ASN A 617 -23.95 37.63 20.53
N LEU A 618 -22.74 37.68 19.96
CA LEU A 618 -22.38 36.89 18.76
C LEU A 618 -22.65 35.39 18.93
N ARG A 619 -22.74 34.89 20.18
CA ARG A 619 -23.04 33.49 20.49
C ARG A 619 -24.51 33.08 20.41
N MET A 620 -25.42 34.05 20.33
CA MET A 620 -26.86 33.82 20.26
C MET A 620 -27.25 33.12 18.94
N SER A 621 -28.50 32.65 18.84
CA SER A 621 -29.03 32.26 17.54
C SER A 621 -29.01 33.46 16.57
N SER A 622 -28.92 33.20 15.26
CA SER A 622 -28.85 34.29 14.28
C SER A 622 -30.12 35.14 14.25
N SER A 623 -31.30 34.57 14.58
CA SER A 623 -32.55 35.31 14.73
C SER A 623 -32.53 36.25 15.93
N GLU A 624 -32.16 35.75 17.11
CA GLU A 624 -32.09 36.57 18.33
C GLU A 624 -31.03 37.66 18.22
N PHE A 625 -29.90 37.36 17.58
CA PHE A 625 -28.86 38.36 17.36
C PHE A 625 -29.32 39.47 16.41
N ALA A 626 -30.03 39.11 15.34
CA ALA A 626 -30.63 40.09 14.43
C ALA A 626 -31.68 40.98 15.11
N GLU A 627 -32.47 40.42 16.03
CA GLU A 627 -33.39 41.21 16.89
C GLU A 627 -32.64 42.16 17.80
N THR A 628 -31.56 41.69 18.43
CA THR A 628 -30.70 42.51 19.28
C THR A 628 -30.12 43.70 18.50
N LEU A 629 -29.65 43.47 17.26
CA LEU A 629 -29.17 44.55 16.39
C LEU A 629 -30.27 45.56 16.02
N ARG A 630 -31.52 45.11 15.79
CA ARG A 630 -32.65 46.02 15.50
C ARG A 630 -33.05 46.87 16.70
N GLY A 631 -32.90 46.34 17.92
CA GLY A 631 -33.26 47.03 19.16
C GLY A 631 -32.31 48.16 19.56
N ILE A 632 -31.11 48.21 18.96
CA ILE A 632 -30.12 49.25 19.22
C ILE A 632 -30.35 50.38 18.21
N LYS A 633 -30.83 51.54 18.68
CA LYS A 633 -31.02 52.73 17.83
C LYS A 633 -29.67 53.21 17.29
N GLY A 634 -29.64 53.50 15.98
CA GLY A 634 -28.43 53.60 15.15
C GLY A 634 -27.41 54.69 15.52
N ALA A 635 -26.22 54.51 14.94
CA ALA A 635 -25.10 55.45 14.91
C ALA A 635 -25.12 56.33 13.64
#